data_AF-A0A5P0YTY8-F1
#
_entry.id   AF-A0A5P0YTY8-F1
#
_cell.length_a   1.000
_cell.length_b   1.000
_cell.length_c   1.000
_cell.angle_alpha   90.00
_cell.angle_beta   90.00
_cell.angle_gamma   90.00
#
_symmetry.space_group_name_H-M   'P 1'
#
loop_
_entity.id
_entity.type
_entity.pdbx_description
1 polymer ?
#
loop_
_entity_poly.entity_id
_entity_poly.type
_entity_poly.pdbx_seq_one_letter_code
_entity_poly.pdbx_strand_id
1 'polypeptide(L)'
;ALGGWMAVRGQITLGTFVAFSTYLAQLVGPVRMLAMMLTIGQQARAGVERIFELVDTEPQMSERPDAVELPADADASVEFDDVTYGYSADRPVLSGFDLRISPGETVAVVGTSGSGKSTVSMLLPRYYDVSGGAVRVGGHDVRDLTLGSLRAAIGVVPESSFLFSDSVRENIAFGVPDATDEQIRAAARAAQADGFISELPEGYDTRVGEQGLSLSGGQRQRIALARAILANPRLLLLDDATSAVDARIEHEIHEALRGVMAGRTTLLIAHRQSTLALADRIAVLDGGRLVDVGTHEELTARCPLYRRLLTDPDELGDVERDPAGQAGHDHHRTVGGVTPELWVRRDGASEATDGGGRGAAGVAAAQSGRPGGFGAELGSLPGSPELLAKVAALPPATDVPDVDESTAARREESYGLRRLLRGFGRPLALALGFVAVDALLMLLLPVLIRQGIDDGVERAALGAVWAAAGMALLVVLVQWAAQFAGMRLTGRTGERVLYSLRLKIFAQFQRLGLDYYERHLTGALMTRMTTDVDALSTFLQTGLVTAVVSLLTFVGILAALLVIDVQLALVVFATLPPLIIGTVFFRRQSVRAYELARERVSVVNADLQESVAGLRIMQAFRREDIGTDRFTERSDGYRRARVRGQWLISVYFPFVQLLASVATAAVLVVGAGRVSAGTLTVGALVAYLLYIELFFAPVQQLSQVFDGYQQAAVSLRRIQELLREETSTPSDGAALRVPALRGEITFDDVHFRYATADGEDQALSGVDLVIPAGQTVAFVGETGAGKSTLVKLVARYYDPTSGAVRVDGQDLRELDITGYRHRLGVVPQESYLFPGTVRDAIAYGRPDASDAEVEAAARAVGAHDMIASLAGGYLHAVDERGRNLSAGQRQLIALARAELVQPDILLLDEATASLDLATEALVNQATDRLAGRRTTLVVAHRLTTAARADRVVVLDHGRVVEDGTHAELLAADGRYAKLWHTFTGALVPATASER
;
A
#
# COMPACT_ATOMS: atom_id res chain seq x y z
N ALA A 1 -0.04 59.37 16.98
CA ALA A 1 0.33 60.80 16.91
C ALA A 1 -0.82 61.68 16.42
N LEU A 2 -1.35 61.48 15.20
CA LEU A 2 -2.41 62.33 14.64
C LEU A 2 -3.66 62.44 15.54
N GLY A 3 -4.19 61.31 16.03
CA GLY A 3 -5.34 61.31 16.95
C GLY A 3 -5.06 62.06 18.27
N GLY A 4 -3.87 61.89 18.84
CA GLY A 4 -3.44 62.66 20.02
C GLY A 4 -3.32 64.16 19.76
N TRP A 5 -2.83 64.56 18.58
CA TRP A 5 -2.79 65.97 18.16
C TRP A 5 -4.19 66.57 17.99
N MET A 6 -5.12 65.81 17.39
CA MET A 6 -6.53 66.23 17.26
C MET A 6 -7.21 66.35 18.63
N ALA A 7 -6.91 65.43 19.55
CA ALA A 7 -7.45 65.45 20.92
C ALA A 7 -6.94 66.64 21.73
N VAL A 8 -5.63 66.94 21.68
CA VAL A 8 -5.03 68.12 22.33
C VAL A 8 -5.61 69.44 21.80
N ARG A 9 -6.02 69.49 20.53
CA ARG A 9 -6.68 70.66 19.91
C ARG A 9 -8.20 70.70 20.12
N GLY A 10 -8.78 69.73 20.85
CA GLY A 10 -10.21 69.65 21.10
C GLY A 10 -11.06 69.29 19.87
N GLN A 11 -10.45 68.80 18.78
CA GLN A 11 -11.17 68.38 17.57
C GLN A 11 -11.88 67.05 17.75
N ILE A 12 -11.36 66.18 18.62
CA ILE A 12 -11.96 64.91 19.01
C ILE A 12 -11.83 64.73 20.52
N THR A 13 -12.72 63.95 21.12
CA THR A 13 -12.59 63.57 22.53
C THR A 13 -11.60 62.41 22.69
N LEU A 14 -11.03 62.24 23.89
CA LEU A 14 -10.21 61.07 24.22
C LEU A 14 -10.99 59.76 24.05
N GLY A 15 -12.29 59.76 24.37
CA GLY A 15 -13.19 58.63 24.14
C GLY A 15 -13.33 58.27 22.65
N THR A 16 -13.49 59.27 21.78
CA THR A 16 -13.53 59.07 20.32
C THR A 16 -12.21 58.48 19.80
N PHE A 17 -11.07 58.97 20.31
CA PHE A 17 -9.76 58.45 19.94
C PHE A 17 -9.58 56.98 20.34
N VAL A 18 -9.97 56.61 21.57
CA VAL A 18 -9.88 55.23 22.05
C VAL A 18 -10.80 54.32 21.24
N ALA A 19 -12.07 54.70 21.06
CA ALA A 19 -13.02 53.91 20.27
C ALA A 19 -12.54 53.67 18.83
N PHE A 20 -12.06 54.72 18.15
CA PHE A 20 -11.52 54.58 16.79
C PHE A 20 -10.29 53.68 16.74
N SER A 21 -9.36 53.82 17.70
CA SER A 21 -8.15 53.00 17.77
C SER A 21 -8.47 51.53 18.05
N THR A 22 -9.45 51.26 18.92
CA THR A 22 -9.95 49.91 19.18
C THR A 22 -10.59 49.30 17.93
N TYR A 23 -11.44 50.03 17.20
CA TYR A 23 -12.03 49.52 15.96
C TYR A 23 -10.98 49.26 14.87
N LEU A 24 -9.96 50.12 14.76
CA LEU A 24 -8.85 49.90 13.83
C LEU A 24 -8.07 48.63 14.17
N ALA A 25 -7.80 48.39 15.45
CA ALA A 25 -7.16 47.16 15.91
C ALA A 25 -8.03 45.91 15.63
N GLN A 26 -9.34 46.01 15.87
CA GLN A 26 -10.28 44.93 15.60
C GLN A 26 -10.39 44.60 14.10
N LEU A 27 -10.13 45.55 13.21
CA LEU A 27 -10.15 45.35 11.76
C LEU A 27 -9.00 44.45 11.25
N VAL A 28 -7.90 44.35 11.99
CA VAL A 28 -6.75 43.49 11.64
C VAL A 28 -7.14 42.00 11.60
N GLY A 29 -7.99 41.57 12.53
CA GLY A 29 -8.43 40.17 12.63
C GLY A 29 -9.16 39.67 11.38
N PRO A 30 -10.26 40.31 10.94
CA PRO A 30 -10.97 39.98 9.71
C PRO A 30 -10.08 40.01 8.46
N VAL A 31 -9.19 41.01 8.33
CA VAL A 31 -8.25 41.09 7.20
C VAL A 31 -7.31 39.89 7.16
N ARG A 32 -6.78 39.47 8.31
CA ARG A 32 -5.94 38.26 8.41
C ARG A 32 -6.73 37.00 8.10
N MET A 33 -8.00 36.93 8.53
CA MET A 33 -8.90 35.82 8.21
C MET A 33 -9.12 35.71 6.70
N LEU A 34 -9.38 36.81 6.00
CA LEU A 34 -9.55 36.83 4.55
C LEU A 34 -8.29 36.32 3.82
N ALA A 35 -7.10 36.75 4.25
CA ALA A 35 -5.84 36.27 3.69
C ALA A 35 -5.65 34.75 3.92
N MET A 36 -6.00 34.26 5.12
CA MET A 36 -5.95 32.82 5.43
C MET A 36 -6.98 32.02 4.62
N MET A 37 -8.20 32.57 4.43
CA MET A 37 -9.25 31.96 3.62
C MET A 37 -8.83 31.78 2.17
N LEU A 38 -8.05 32.72 1.61
CA LEU A 38 -7.48 32.57 0.27
C LEU A 38 -6.56 31.35 0.22
N THR A 39 -5.62 31.21 1.14
CA THR A 39 -4.68 30.07 1.17
C THR A 39 -5.39 28.73 1.38
N ILE A 40 -6.28 28.65 2.37
CA ILE A 40 -7.06 27.43 2.67
C ILE A 40 -7.98 27.10 1.49
N GLY A 41 -8.62 28.11 0.89
CA GLY A 41 -9.49 27.93 -0.28
C GLY A 41 -8.75 27.35 -1.47
N GLN A 42 -7.52 27.80 -1.75
CA GLN A 42 -6.69 27.22 -2.81
C GLN A 42 -6.33 25.74 -2.54
N GLN A 43 -5.98 25.40 -1.30
CA GLN A 43 -5.69 24.01 -0.92
C GLN A 43 -6.93 23.11 -0.97
N ALA A 44 -8.07 23.62 -0.48
CA ALA A 44 -9.34 22.91 -0.49
C ALA A 44 -9.85 22.66 -1.91
N ARG A 45 -9.67 23.63 -2.82
CA ARG A 45 -10.08 23.51 -4.22
C ARG A 45 -9.50 22.26 -4.88
N ALA A 46 -8.20 21.98 -4.71
CA ALA A 46 -7.59 20.78 -5.28
C ALA A 46 -8.18 19.48 -4.69
N GLY A 47 -8.54 19.46 -3.41
CA GLY A 47 -9.28 18.33 -2.80
C GLY A 47 -10.68 18.15 -3.36
N VAL A 48 -11.40 19.25 -3.53
CA VAL A 48 -12.78 19.27 -4.03
C VAL A 48 -12.85 18.88 -5.50
N GLU A 49 -11.95 19.38 -6.35
CA GLU A 49 -11.86 19.00 -7.77
C GLU A 49 -11.71 17.48 -7.93
N ARG A 50 -10.89 16.84 -7.09
CA ARG A 50 -10.70 15.38 -7.09
C ARG A 50 -11.92 14.60 -6.57
N ILE A 51 -12.63 15.14 -5.57
CA ILE A 51 -13.88 14.53 -5.10
C ILE A 51 -14.95 14.61 -6.19
N PHE A 52 -15.08 15.76 -6.85
CA PHE A 52 -16.01 15.92 -7.96
C PHE A 52 -15.61 15.05 -9.16
N GLU A 53 -14.32 14.93 -9.49
CA GLU A 53 -13.87 13.99 -10.52
C GLU A 53 -14.37 12.56 -10.24
N LEU A 54 -14.30 12.10 -8.99
CA LEU A 54 -14.82 10.78 -8.61
C LEU A 54 -16.36 10.71 -8.60
N VAL A 55 -17.04 11.72 -8.06
CA VAL A 55 -18.51 11.76 -7.93
C VAL A 55 -19.20 11.93 -9.29
N ASP A 56 -18.60 12.75 -10.16
CA ASP A 56 -19.07 13.02 -11.51
C ASP A 56 -18.59 11.94 -12.50
N THR A 57 -17.78 10.97 -12.06
CA THR A 57 -17.45 9.80 -12.86
C THR A 57 -18.73 8.99 -13.09
N GLU A 58 -19.23 9.05 -14.32
CA GLU A 58 -20.37 8.23 -14.72
C GLU A 58 -19.95 6.77 -14.91
N PRO A 59 -20.74 5.80 -14.42
CA PRO A 59 -20.50 4.39 -14.71
C PRO A 59 -20.49 4.14 -16.22
N GLN A 60 -19.41 3.57 -16.74
CA GLN A 60 -19.35 3.16 -18.16
C GLN A 60 -20.37 2.07 -18.51
N MET A 61 -20.83 1.34 -17.50
CA MET A 61 -21.85 0.30 -17.62
C MET A 61 -23.00 0.60 -16.66
N SER A 62 -24.20 0.68 -17.21
CA SER A 62 -25.45 0.77 -16.47
C SER A 62 -26.46 -0.23 -17.03
N GLU A 63 -27.42 -0.61 -16.20
CA GLU A 63 -28.59 -1.34 -16.67
C GLU A 63 -29.37 -0.44 -17.65
N ARG A 64 -29.85 -1.02 -18.74
CA ARG A 64 -30.73 -0.29 -19.65
C ARG A 64 -32.04 0.04 -18.92
N PRO A 65 -32.69 1.17 -19.23
CA PRO A 65 -33.98 1.52 -18.61
C PRO A 65 -35.07 0.47 -18.83
N ASP A 66 -34.95 -0.34 -19.88
CA ASP A 66 -35.83 -1.43 -20.30
C ASP A 66 -35.24 -2.82 -20.03
N ALA A 67 -34.22 -2.93 -19.18
CA ALA A 67 -33.63 -4.21 -18.80
C ALA A 67 -34.67 -5.14 -18.16
N VAL A 68 -34.66 -6.41 -18.57
CA VAL A 68 -35.61 -7.42 -18.09
C VAL A 68 -34.94 -8.37 -17.09
N GLU A 69 -35.72 -8.96 -16.18
CA GLU A 69 -35.20 -10.05 -15.36
C GLU A 69 -35.01 -11.31 -16.21
N LEU A 70 -33.92 -12.04 -15.97
CA LEU A 70 -33.70 -13.35 -16.57
C LEU A 70 -34.86 -14.29 -16.17
N PRO A 71 -35.62 -14.84 -17.13
CA PRO A 71 -36.75 -15.70 -16.81
C PRO A 71 -36.32 -16.93 -16.01
N ALA A 72 -37.14 -17.30 -15.02
CA ALA A 72 -36.86 -18.46 -14.16
C ALA A 72 -36.87 -19.78 -14.93
N ASP A 73 -37.62 -19.85 -16.03
CA ASP A 73 -37.76 -20.97 -16.96
C ASP A 73 -36.81 -20.90 -18.16
N ALA A 74 -36.04 -19.82 -18.31
CA ALA A 74 -35.00 -19.76 -19.34
C ALA A 74 -34.06 -20.97 -19.19
N ASP A 75 -33.51 -21.48 -20.28
CA ASP A 75 -32.53 -22.53 -20.18
C ASP A 75 -31.21 -21.98 -19.61
N ALA A 76 -30.36 -22.84 -19.07
CA ALA A 76 -29.06 -22.44 -18.54
C ALA A 76 -27.99 -22.43 -19.65
N SER A 77 -28.36 -22.03 -20.87
CA SER A 77 -27.43 -21.97 -22.00
C SER A 77 -26.55 -20.72 -21.92
N VAL A 78 -25.31 -20.82 -22.41
CA VAL A 78 -24.37 -19.70 -22.56
C VAL A 78 -23.86 -19.63 -23.99
N GLU A 79 -23.87 -18.45 -24.59
CA GLU A 79 -23.40 -18.24 -25.96
C GLU A 79 -22.56 -16.96 -26.05
N PHE A 80 -21.32 -17.09 -26.54
CA PHE A 80 -20.49 -16.00 -27.01
C PHE A 80 -20.59 -16.00 -28.54
N ASP A 81 -21.03 -14.88 -29.12
CA ASP A 81 -21.33 -14.71 -30.55
C ASP A 81 -20.51 -13.54 -31.10
N ASP A 82 -19.49 -13.83 -31.92
CA ASP A 82 -18.52 -12.91 -32.53
C ASP A 82 -17.92 -11.89 -31.54
N VAL A 83 -17.54 -12.36 -30.34
CA VAL A 83 -17.15 -11.47 -29.25
C VAL A 83 -15.79 -10.83 -29.50
N THR A 84 -15.76 -9.49 -29.45
CA THR A 84 -14.55 -8.69 -29.51
C THR A 84 -14.47 -7.78 -28.29
N TYR A 85 -13.34 -7.83 -27.57
CA TYR A 85 -13.14 -7.03 -26.36
C TYR A 85 -11.65 -6.80 -26.07
N GLY A 86 -11.30 -5.63 -25.54
CA GLY A 86 -9.97 -5.32 -25.01
C GLY A 86 -10.06 -4.32 -23.86
N TYR A 87 -9.13 -4.38 -22.90
CA TYR A 87 -9.09 -3.42 -21.77
C TYR A 87 -8.68 -2.01 -22.20
N SER A 88 -8.03 -1.88 -23.36
CA SER A 88 -7.78 -0.63 -24.05
C SER A 88 -8.26 -0.74 -25.49
N ALA A 89 -8.76 0.37 -26.04
CA ALA A 89 -9.39 0.39 -27.36
C ALA A 89 -8.42 0.00 -28.51
N ASP A 90 -7.11 0.15 -28.30
CA ASP A 90 -6.05 -0.12 -29.26
C ASP A 90 -5.52 -1.57 -29.22
N ARG A 91 -5.90 -2.37 -28.21
CA ARG A 91 -5.40 -3.74 -28.01
C ARG A 91 -6.53 -4.72 -27.68
N PRO A 92 -7.18 -5.33 -28.68
CA PRO A 92 -8.18 -6.36 -28.45
C PRO A 92 -7.53 -7.60 -27.80
N VAL A 93 -8.14 -8.08 -26.73
CA VAL A 93 -7.78 -9.32 -26.02
C VAL A 93 -8.55 -10.51 -26.58
N LEU A 94 -9.81 -10.31 -26.96
CA LEU A 94 -10.64 -11.27 -27.70
C LEU A 94 -10.99 -10.67 -29.06
N SER A 95 -10.97 -11.48 -30.12
CA SER A 95 -11.30 -11.03 -31.48
C SER A 95 -12.10 -12.07 -32.26
N GLY A 96 -13.41 -11.85 -32.40
CA GLY A 96 -14.31 -12.81 -33.05
C GLY A 96 -14.35 -14.17 -32.34
N PHE A 97 -14.58 -14.13 -31.02
CA PHE A 97 -14.65 -15.32 -30.18
C PHE A 97 -16.09 -15.88 -30.14
N ASP A 98 -16.26 -17.12 -30.61
CA ASP A 98 -17.54 -17.83 -30.67
C ASP A 98 -17.52 -19.08 -29.78
N LEU A 99 -18.38 -19.18 -28.77
CA LEU A 99 -18.45 -20.38 -27.91
C LEU A 99 -19.87 -20.61 -27.41
N ARG A 100 -20.38 -21.85 -27.56
CA ARG A 100 -21.71 -22.24 -27.06
C ARG A 100 -21.61 -23.39 -26.05
N ILE A 101 -22.28 -23.19 -24.92
CA ILE A 101 -22.40 -24.13 -23.80
C ILE A 101 -23.87 -24.49 -23.62
N SER A 102 -24.18 -25.77 -23.74
CA SER A 102 -25.54 -26.30 -23.64
C SER A 102 -25.99 -26.41 -22.18
N PRO A 103 -27.31 -26.43 -21.90
CA PRO A 103 -27.80 -26.62 -20.54
C PRO A 103 -27.28 -27.91 -19.89
N GLY A 104 -26.67 -27.80 -18.71
CA GLY A 104 -26.10 -28.94 -17.97
C GLY A 104 -24.74 -29.43 -18.48
N GLU A 105 -24.22 -28.82 -19.54
CA GLU A 105 -22.90 -29.14 -20.11
C GLU A 105 -21.79 -28.44 -19.31
N THR A 106 -20.69 -29.16 -19.09
CA THR A 106 -19.44 -28.59 -18.60
C THR A 106 -18.47 -28.35 -19.76
N VAL A 107 -18.13 -27.09 -19.99
CA VAL A 107 -17.10 -26.70 -20.96
C VAL A 107 -15.89 -26.13 -20.23
N ALA A 108 -14.71 -26.68 -20.52
CA ALA A 108 -13.44 -26.11 -20.06
C ALA A 108 -12.79 -25.23 -21.12
N VAL A 109 -12.19 -24.12 -20.71
CA VAL A 109 -11.39 -23.24 -21.57
C VAL A 109 -9.92 -23.37 -21.18
N VAL A 110 -9.08 -23.68 -22.16
CA VAL A 110 -7.62 -23.82 -22.03
C VAL A 110 -6.91 -22.98 -23.07
N GLY A 111 -5.70 -22.50 -22.77
CA GLY A 111 -4.95 -21.66 -23.70
C GLY A 111 -3.66 -21.12 -23.10
N THR A 112 -2.83 -20.53 -23.94
CA THR A 112 -1.56 -19.87 -23.56
C THR A 112 -1.78 -18.71 -22.58
N SER A 113 -0.75 -18.32 -21.83
CA SER A 113 -0.85 -17.13 -20.97
C SER A 113 -1.19 -15.88 -21.81
N GLY A 114 -2.14 -15.06 -21.35
CA GLY A 114 -2.61 -13.89 -22.10
C GLY A 114 -3.60 -14.18 -23.25
N SER A 115 -4.03 -15.43 -23.46
CA SER A 115 -4.96 -15.78 -24.54
C SER A 115 -6.39 -15.24 -24.40
N GLY A 116 -6.75 -14.70 -23.22
CA GLY A 116 -8.07 -14.13 -22.95
C GLY A 116 -8.99 -14.95 -22.04
N LYS A 117 -8.51 -16.05 -21.42
CA LYS A 117 -9.32 -16.93 -20.54
C LYS A 117 -10.06 -16.17 -19.43
N SER A 118 -9.34 -15.41 -18.60
CA SER A 118 -9.94 -14.63 -17.51
C SER A 118 -10.85 -13.51 -18.02
N THR A 119 -10.65 -13.05 -19.26
CA THR A 119 -11.58 -12.11 -19.90
C THR A 119 -12.92 -12.78 -20.17
N VAL A 120 -12.94 -14.04 -20.64
CA VAL A 120 -14.17 -14.82 -20.82
C VAL A 120 -14.91 -14.99 -19.49
N SER A 121 -14.21 -15.29 -18.38
CA SER A 121 -14.86 -15.40 -17.05
C SER A 121 -15.44 -14.07 -16.58
N MET A 122 -14.85 -12.93 -16.92
CA MET A 122 -15.35 -11.62 -16.50
C MET A 122 -16.50 -11.06 -17.35
N LEU A 123 -16.61 -11.48 -18.61
CA LEU A 123 -17.68 -11.05 -19.50
C LEU A 123 -19.03 -11.73 -19.18
N LEU A 124 -19.01 -13.00 -18.75
CA LEU A 124 -20.24 -13.76 -18.44
C LEU A 124 -21.10 -13.15 -17.32
N PRO A 125 -20.58 -12.77 -16.13
CA PRO A 125 -21.31 -12.05 -15.09
C PRO A 125 -21.45 -10.54 -15.38
N ARG A 126 -21.04 -10.10 -16.58
CA ARG A 126 -21.08 -8.72 -17.05
C ARG A 126 -20.35 -7.76 -16.09
N TYR A 127 -19.06 -8.04 -15.83
CA TYR A 127 -18.16 -7.04 -15.23
C TYR A 127 -17.65 -6.04 -16.27
N TYR A 128 -17.62 -6.44 -17.53
CA TYR A 128 -17.30 -5.61 -18.68
C TYR A 128 -18.34 -5.86 -19.79
N ASP A 129 -18.66 -4.83 -20.56
CA ASP A 129 -19.46 -4.96 -21.77
C ASP A 129 -18.53 -5.21 -22.97
N VAL A 130 -18.95 -6.09 -23.88
CA VAL A 130 -18.22 -6.40 -25.10
C VAL A 130 -18.19 -5.19 -26.05
N SER A 131 -17.07 -4.98 -26.75
CA SER A 131 -16.93 -3.91 -27.76
C SER A 131 -17.60 -4.28 -29.09
N GLY A 132 -17.67 -5.57 -29.40
CA GLY A 132 -18.37 -6.14 -30.55
C GLY A 132 -18.90 -7.54 -30.23
N GLY A 133 -19.92 -7.97 -30.97
CA GLY A 133 -20.62 -9.24 -30.72
C GLY A 133 -21.64 -9.18 -29.59
N ALA A 134 -22.00 -10.35 -29.05
CA ALA A 134 -22.94 -10.52 -27.95
C ALA A 134 -22.52 -11.67 -27.02
N VAL A 135 -22.81 -11.52 -25.73
CA VAL A 135 -22.77 -12.61 -24.74
C VAL A 135 -24.21 -12.86 -24.30
N ARG A 136 -24.69 -14.09 -24.42
CA ARG A 136 -26.08 -14.45 -24.13
C ARG A 136 -26.15 -15.51 -23.05
N VAL A 137 -27.13 -15.35 -22.16
CA VAL A 137 -27.51 -16.31 -21.13
C VAL A 137 -28.99 -16.62 -21.28
N GLY A 138 -29.34 -17.90 -21.44
CA GLY A 138 -30.73 -18.31 -21.64
C GLY A 138 -31.36 -17.73 -22.92
N GLY A 139 -30.54 -17.46 -23.95
CA GLY A 139 -30.96 -16.82 -25.20
C GLY A 139 -31.05 -15.28 -25.17
N HIS A 140 -30.86 -14.65 -24.01
CA HIS A 140 -30.91 -13.19 -23.85
C HIS A 140 -29.51 -12.59 -23.77
N ASP A 141 -29.25 -11.47 -24.46
CA ASP A 141 -28.00 -10.73 -24.30
C ASP A 141 -27.87 -10.22 -22.86
N VAL A 142 -26.72 -10.41 -22.23
CA VAL A 142 -26.45 -9.96 -20.86
C VAL A 142 -26.65 -8.45 -20.69
N ARG A 143 -26.57 -7.67 -21.78
CA ARG A 143 -26.81 -6.23 -21.81
C ARG A 143 -28.27 -5.85 -21.64
N ASP A 144 -29.18 -6.76 -21.98
CA ASP A 144 -30.63 -6.58 -21.89
C ASP A 144 -31.20 -7.08 -20.56
N LEU A 145 -30.38 -7.72 -19.73
CA LEU A 145 -30.78 -8.28 -18.43
C LEU A 145 -30.45 -7.33 -17.27
N THR A 146 -31.24 -7.42 -16.19
CA THR A 146 -30.85 -6.83 -14.90
C THR A 146 -29.64 -7.58 -14.34
N LEU A 147 -28.63 -6.85 -13.85
CA LEU A 147 -27.43 -7.39 -13.21
C LEU A 147 -27.80 -8.27 -12.02
N GLY A 148 -28.83 -7.86 -11.27
CA GLY A 148 -29.37 -8.60 -10.14
C GLY A 148 -29.88 -9.98 -10.53
N SER A 149 -30.57 -10.16 -11.66
CA SER A 149 -31.07 -11.47 -12.10
C SER A 149 -29.98 -12.32 -12.75
N LEU A 150 -29.11 -11.71 -13.57
CA LEU A 150 -27.98 -12.37 -14.22
C LEU A 150 -27.00 -12.97 -13.19
N ARG A 151 -26.56 -12.17 -12.21
CA ARG A 151 -25.61 -12.62 -11.19
C ARG A 151 -26.23 -13.58 -10.17
N ALA A 152 -27.55 -13.56 -9.99
CA ALA A 152 -28.26 -14.59 -9.22
C ALA A 152 -28.09 -15.98 -9.84
N ALA A 153 -28.13 -16.03 -11.17
CA ALA A 153 -28.08 -17.28 -11.92
C ALA A 153 -26.66 -17.85 -11.98
N ILE A 154 -25.62 -17.05 -11.70
CA ILE A 154 -24.21 -17.42 -11.85
C ILE A 154 -23.53 -17.48 -10.48
N GLY A 155 -23.02 -18.65 -10.09
CA GLY A 155 -22.09 -18.77 -8.97
C GLY A 155 -20.66 -18.65 -9.46
N VAL A 156 -19.92 -17.66 -8.95
CA VAL A 156 -18.55 -17.39 -9.36
C VAL A 156 -17.58 -17.83 -8.26
N VAL A 157 -16.60 -18.66 -8.64
CA VAL A 157 -15.40 -18.95 -7.85
C VAL A 157 -14.21 -18.38 -8.60
N PRO A 158 -13.70 -17.19 -8.21
CA PRO A 158 -12.59 -16.55 -8.91
C PRO A 158 -11.23 -17.19 -8.55
N GLU A 159 -10.23 -16.96 -9.41
CA GLU A 159 -8.84 -17.39 -9.25
C GLU A 159 -8.29 -17.03 -7.85
N SER A 160 -8.45 -15.77 -7.44
CA SER A 160 -8.11 -15.32 -6.08
C SER A 160 -9.33 -15.34 -5.16
N SER A 161 -9.40 -16.31 -4.25
CA SER A 161 -10.50 -16.45 -3.29
C SER A 161 -10.42 -15.42 -2.16
N PHE A 162 -11.22 -14.36 -2.28
CA PHE A 162 -11.34 -13.30 -1.27
C PHE A 162 -12.36 -13.65 -0.17
N LEU A 163 -11.95 -13.48 1.09
CA LEU A 163 -12.78 -13.64 2.28
C LEU A 163 -12.85 -12.31 3.04
N PHE A 164 -14.03 -11.99 3.57
CA PHE A 164 -14.26 -10.83 4.43
C PHE A 164 -13.79 -11.14 5.87
N SER A 165 -13.46 -10.09 6.63
CA SER A 165 -12.97 -10.09 8.02
C SER A 165 -14.07 -10.43 9.03
N ASP A 166 -14.69 -11.58 8.81
CA ASP A 166 -15.83 -12.11 9.55
C ASP A 166 -15.60 -13.60 9.86
N SER A 167 -16.54 -14.25 10.53
CA SER A 167 -16.45 -15.69 10.77
C SER A 167 -16.42 -16.51 9.47
N VAL A 168 -15.89 -17.73 9.53
CA VAL A 168 -15.96 -18.70 8.42
C VAL A 168 -17.43 -18.91 8.01
N ARG A 169 -18.34 -18.98 9.00
CA ARG A 169 -19.79 -19.07 8.80
C ARG A 169 -20.33 -17.93 7.94
N GLU A 170 -20.10 -16.68 8.33
CA GLU A 170 -20.57 -15.50 7.59
C GLU A 170 -19.97 -15.43 6.19
N ASN A 171 -18.73 -15.89 6.03
CA ASN A 171 -18.10 -16.00 4.73
C ASN A 171 -18.78 -17.02 3.82
N ILE A 172 -19.21 -18.19 4.33
CA ILE A 172 -19.96 -19.18 3.54
C ILE A 172 -21.37 -18.67 3.24
N ALA A 173 -22.05 -18.12 4.24
CA ALA A 173 -23.40 -17.54 4.15
C ALA A 173 -23.46 -16.20 3.39
N PHE A 174 -22.34 -15.70 2.87
CA PHE A 174 -22.28 -14.38 2.25
C PHE A 174 -23.28 -14.21 1.10
N GLY A 175 -23.54 -15.25 0.30
CA GLY A 175 -24.57 -15.22 -0.75
C GLY A 175 -26.01 -15.45 -0.26
N VAL A 176 -26.17 -16.06 0.92
CA VAL A 176 -27.46 -16.49 1.49
C VAL A 176 -27.41 -16.26 3.01
N PRO A 177 -27.71 -15.04 3.50
CA PRO A 177 -27.50 -14.66 4.91
C PRO A 177 -28.40 -15.46 5.86
N ASP A 178 -29.61 -15.78 5.41
CA ASP A 178 -30.61 -16.50 6.19
C ASP A 178 -30.39 -18.03 6.12
N ALA A 179 -29.24 -18.47 5.60
CA ALA A 179 -28.89 -19.89 5.54
C ALA A 179 -28.81 -20.48 6.94
N THR A 180 -29.42 -21.64 7.12
CA THR A 180 -29.36 -22.35 8.39
C THR A 180 -27.98 -22.97 8.60
N ASP A 181 -27.64 -23.18 9.86
CA ASP A 181 -26.45 -23.91 10.30
C ASP A 181 -26.25 -25.26 9.61
N GLU A 182 -27.33 -25.93 9.26
CA GLU A 182 -27.30 -27.21 8.55
C GLU A 182 -26.95 -27.04 7.07
N GLN A 183 -27.50 -26.01 6.42
CA GLN A 183 -27.19 -25.66 5.03
C GLN A 183 -25.72 -25.24 4.87
N ILE A 184 -25.21 -24.43 5.81
CA ILE A 184 -23.81 -23.99 5.82
C ILE A 184 -22.86 -25.19 5.95
N ARG A 185 -23.13 -26.10 6.90
CA ARG A 185 -22.32 -27.33 7.07
C ARG A 185 -22.43 -28.27 5.87
N ALA A 186 -23.62 -28.38 5.27
CA ALA A 186 -23.81 -29.19 4.07
C ALA A 186 -22.98 -28.66 2.88
N ALA A 187 -22.99 -27.34 2.66
CA ALA A 187 -22.18 -26.70 1.63
C ALA A 187 -20.67 -26.85 1.91
N ALA A 188 -20.25 -26.71 3.17
CA ALA A 188 -18.86 -26.92 3.57
C ALA A 188 -18.39 -28.38 3.38
N ARG A 189 -19.24 -29.38 3.69
CA ARG A 189 -18.94 -30.79 3.38
C ARG A 189 -18.84 -31.03 1.89
N ALA A 190 -19.75 -30.48 1.09
CA ALA A 190 -19.72 -30.58 -0.36
C ALA A 190 -18.47 -29.90 -0.97
N ALA A 191 -17.86 -28.94 -0.29
CA ALA A 191 -16.61 -28.30 -0.69
C ALA A 191 -15.35 -28.91 -0.04
N GLN A 192 -15.47 -30.02 0.69
CA GLN A 192 -14.37 -30.61 1.48
C GLN A 192 -13.72 -29.63 2.47
N ALA A 193 -14.50 -28.68 2.99
CA ALA A 193 -14.04 -27.67 3.94
C ALA A 193 -14.34 -28.03 5.40
N ASP A 194 -15.37 -28.83 5.66
CA ASP A 194 -15.87 -29.14 7.02
C ASP A 194 -14.79 -29.72 7.96
N GLY A 195 -13.91 -30.58 7.44
CA GLY A 195 -12.83 -31.20 8.21
C GLY A 195 -11.88 -30.18 8.82
N PHE A 196 -11.21 -29.37 8.00
CA PHE A 196 -10.27 -28.38 8.51
C PHE A 196 -10.98 -27.25 9.27
N ILE A 197 -12.21 -26.89 8.89
CA ILE A 197 -12.97 -25.88 9.64
C ILE A 197 -13.22 -26.35 11.07
N SER A 198 -13.51 -27.65 11.27
CA SER A 198 -13.73 -28.23 12.59
C SER A 198 -12.46 -28.29 13.45
N GLU A 199 -11.28 -28.26 12.83
CA GLU A 199 -9.98 -28.23 13.51
C GLU A 199 -9.57 -26.80 13.92
N LEU A 200 -10.23 -25.77 13.40
CA LEU A 200 -9.97 -24.38 13.82
C LEU A 200 -10.37 -24.15 15.29
N PRO A 201 -9.70 -23.24 16.01
CA PRO A 201 -9.91 -23.03 17.45
C PRO A 201 -11.37 -22.78 17.86
N GLU A 202 -12.15 -22.09 17.03
CA GLU A 202 -13.57 -21.78 17.25
C GLU A 202 -14.48 -22.40 16.17
N GLY A 203 -13.98 -23.38 15.41
CA GLY A 203 -14.74 -24.02 14.34
C GLY A 203 -15.24 -23.03 13.27
N TYR A 204 -16.53 -23.09 12.95
CA TYR A 204 -17.21 -22.18 12.02
C TYR A 204 -17.28 -20.73 12.48
N ASP A 205 -17.18 -20.48 13.79
CA ASP A 205 -17.23 -19.13 14.36
C ASP A 205 -15.84 -18.46 14.37
N THR A 206 -14.79 -19.21 13.98
CA THR A 206 -13.43 -18.69 13.84
C THR A 206 -13.43 -17.48 12.92
N ARG A 207 -12.95 -16.35 13.43
CA ARG A 207 -12.83 -15.12 12.66
C ARG A 207 -11.68 -15.21 11.68
N VAL A 208 -12.00 -15.02 10.41
CA VAL A 208 -11.03 -14.92 9.32
C VAL A 208 -10.45 -13.51 9.36
N GLY A 209 -9.11 -13.39 9.41
CA GLY A 209 -8.43 -12.09 9.41
C GLY A 209 -8.59 -11.33 8.08
N GLU A 210 -7.96 -10.16 7.96
CA GLU A 210 -8.00 -9.34 6.74
C GLU A 210 -7.65 -10.17 5.49
N GLN A 211 -8.57 -10.21 4.51
CA GLN A 211 -8.47 -11.00 3.27
C GLN A 211 -8.27 -12.52 3.47
N GLY A 212 -8.49 -13.05 4.67
CA GLY A 212 -8.21 -14.44 5.01
C GLY A 212 -6.73 -14.82 4.94
N LEU A 213 -5.84 -13.90 5.27
CA LEU A 213 -4.39 -14.15 5.37
C LEU A 213 -4.04 -15.21 6.44
N SER A 214 -4.92 -15.46 7.40
CA SER A 214 -4.78 -16.51 8.42
C SER A 214 -5.05 -17.93 7.89
N LEU A 215 -5.50 -18.08 6.65
CA LEU A 215 -5.84 -19.37 6.03
C LEU A 215 -4.95 -19.62 4.80
N SER A 216 -4.66 -20.90 4.53
CA SER A 216 -3.91 -21.28 3.33
C SER A 216 -4.73 -21.00 2.06
N GLY A 217 -4.06 -20.88 0.91
CA GLY A 217 -4.73 -20.64 -0.39
C GLY A 217 -5.83 -21.66 -0.68
N GLY A 218 -5.53 -22.96 -0.50
CA GLY A 218 -6.51 -24.04 -0.67
C GLY A 218 -7.64 -24.06 0.38
N GLN A 219 -7.43 -23.56 1.60
CA GLN A 219 -8.50 -23.39 2.58
C GLN A 219 -9.46 -22.27 2.16
N ARG A 220 -8.93 -21.11 1.74
CA ARG A 220 -9.75 -20.00 1.23
C ARG A 220 -10.58 -20.40 0.04
N GLN A 221 -9.99 -21.15 -0.88
CA GLN A 221 -10.65 -21.63 -2.09
C GLN A 221 -11.82 -22.57 -1.79
N ARG A 222 -11.65 -23.49 -0.85
CA ARG A 222 -12.74 -24.38 -0.39
C ARG A 222 -13.88 -23.62 0.29
N ILE A 223 -13.58 -22.56 1.05
CA ILE A 223 -14.62 -21.68 1.63
C ILE A 223 -15.37 -20.92 0.52
N ALA A 224 -14.65 -20.39 -0.48
CA ALA A 224 -15.27 -19.72 -1.62
C ALA A 224 -16.14 -20.68 -2.46
N LEU A 225 -15.70 -21.92 -2.62
CA LEU A 225 -16.49 -22.97 -3.27
C LEU A 225 -17.75 -23.30 -2.45
N ALA A 226 -17.65 -23.45 -1.13
CA ALA A 226 -18.81 -23.63 -0.26
C ALA A 226 -19.82 -22.48 -0.38
N ARG A 227 -19.33 -21.23 -0.46
CA ARG A 227 -20.17 -20.04 -0.71
C ARG A 227 -20.93 -20.13 -2.04
N ALA A 228 -20.25 -20.54 -3.11
CA ALA A 228 -20.88 -20.71 -4.42
C ALA A 228 -21.90 -21.86 -4.42
N ILE A 229 -21.60 -22.98 -3.75
CA ILE A 229 -22.52 -24.12 -3.61
C ILE A 229 -23.78 -23.72 -2.84
N LEU A 230 -23.63 -23.00 -1.73
CA LEU A 230 -24.75 -22.57 -0.90
C LEU A 230 -25.72 -21.65 -1.65
N ALA A 231 -25.20 -20.78 -2.53
CA ALA A 231 -26.02 -19.93 -3.38
C ALA A 231 -26.89 -20.70 -4.39
N ASN A 232 -26.58 -21.98 -4.64
CA ASN A 232 -27.30 -22.88 -5.54
C ASN A 232 -27.61 -22.27 -6.93
N PRO A 233 -26.59 -21.86 -7.68
CA PRO A 233 -26.76 -21.19 -8.97
C PRO A 233 -27.17 -22.15 -10.09
N ARG A 234 -27.68 -21.59 -11.20
CA ARG A 234 -28.00 -22.31 -12.44
C ARG A 234 -26.75 -22.53 -13.32
N LEU A 235 -25.83 -21.56 -13.28
CA LEU A 235 -24.57 -21.52 -13.99
C LEU A 235 -23.43 -21.50 -12.97
N LEU A 236 -22.41 -22.33 -13.17
CA LEU A 236 -21.22 -22.31 -12.33
C LEU A 236 -20.03 -21.81 -13.16
N LEU A 237 -19.35 -20.79 -12.66
CA LEU A 237 -18.13 -20.24 -13.24
C LEU A 237 -16.97 -20.53 -12.27
N LEU A 238 -16.08 -21.43 -12.69
CA LEU A 238 -14.94 -21.87 -11.90
C LEU A 238 -13.66 -21.39 -12.59
N ASP A 239 -13.02 -20.36 -12.03
CA ASP A 239 -11.76 -19.81 -12.53
C ASP A 239 -10.61 -20.38 -11.70
N ASP A 240 -9.91 -21.38 -12.27
CA ASP A 240 -8.73 -22.03 -11.68
C ASP A 240 -8.95 -22.58 -10.25
N ALA A 241 -10.09 -23.26 -10.05
CA ALA A 241 -10.59 -23.70 -8.75
C ALA A 241 -9.70 -24.70 -7.96
N THR A 242 -8.59 -25.18 -8.54
CA THR A 242 -7.70 -26.19 -7.92
C THR A 242 -6.20 -25.89 -7.98
N SER A 243 -5.78 -24.71 -8.46
CA SER A 243 -4.34 -24.43 -8.63
C SER A 243 -3.55 -24.24 -7.34
N ALA A 244 -4.21 -23.86 -6.24
CA ALA A 244 -3.55 -23.60 -4.96
C ALA A 244 -3.56 -24.81 -4.00
N VAL A 245 -3.77 -26.02 -4.53
CA VAL A 245 -4.00 -27.25 -3.74
C VAL A 245 -3.01 -28.36 -4.15
N ASP A 246 -2.56 -29.16 -3.17
CA ASP A 246 -1.73 -30.35 -3.41
C ASP A 246 -2.50 -31.47 -4.14
N ALA A 247 -1.79 -32.41 -4.75
CA ALA A 247 -2.37 -33.44 -5.62
C ALA A 247 -3.38 -34.37 -4.93
N ARG A 248 -3.26 -34.62 -3.62
CA ARG A 248 -4.20 -35.48 -2.88
C ARG A 248 -5.51 -34.72 -2.63
N ILE A 249 -5.42 -33.52 -2.05
CA ILE A 249 -6.61 -32.70 -1.82
C ILE A 249 -7.24 -32.28 -3.16
N GLU A 250 -6.45 -32.08 -4.23
CA GLU A 250 -6.96 -31.84 -5.58
C GLU A 250 -7.87 -32.98 -6.05
N HIS A 251 -7.49 -34.25 -5.84
CA HIS A 251 -8.33 -35.39 -6.19
C HIS A 251 -9.65 -35.40 -5.41
N GLU A 252 -9.59 -35.13 -4.10
CA GLU A 252 -10.77 -35.05 -3.22
C GLU A 252 -11.70 -33.90 -3.66
N ILE A 253 -11.14 -32.73 -4.01
CA ILE A 253 -11.89 -31.59 -4.55
C ILE A 253 -12.48 -31.93 -5.91
N HIS A 254 -11.78 -32.64 -6.79
CA HIS A 254 -12.30 -33.03 -8.10
C HIS A 254 -13.49 -33.97 -7.99
N GLU A 255 -13.43 -34.95 -7.09
CA GLU A 255 -14.56 -35.84 -6.82
C GLU A 255 -15.78 -35.05 -6.31
N ALA A 256 -15.55 -34.11 -5.39
CA ALA A 256 -16.59 -33.24 -4.88
C ALA A 256 -17.17 -32.29 -5.96
N LEU A 257 -16.31 -31.71 -6.79
CA LEU A 257 -16.70 -30.83 -7.90
C LEU A 257 -17.57 -31.55 -8.93
N ARG A 258 -17.31 -32.82 -9.25
CA ARG A 258 -18.20 -33.61 -10.14
C ARG A 258 -19.63 -33.65 -9.60
N GLY A 259 -19.79 -33.86 -8.30
CA GLY A 259 -21.11 -33.87 -7.65
C GLY A 259 -21.78 -32.48 -7.67
N VAL A 260 -21.01 -31.41 -7.52
CA VAL A 260 -21.51 -30.02 -7.56
C VAL A 260 -21.86 -29.58 -8.98
N MET A 261 -21.13 -30.04 -10.00
CA MET A 261 -21.33 -29.67 -11.40
C MET A 261 -22.45 -30.50 -12.05
N ALA A 262 -22.78 -31.66 -11.49
CA ALA A 262 -23.83 -32.53 -12.01
C ALA A 262 -25.16 -31.78 -12.20
N GLY A 263 -25.64 -31.72 -13.45
CA GLY A 263 -26.90 -31.07 -13.82
C GLY A 263 -26.86 -29.54 -13.86
N ARG A 264 -25.68 -28.91 -13.69
CA ARG A 264 -25.48 -27.46 -13.81
C ARG A 264 -24.61 -27.15 -15.01
N THR A 265 -24.97 -26.14 -15.78
CA THR A 265 -24.09 -25.66 -16.85
C THR A 265 -22.86 -25.03 -16.22
N THR A 266 -21.67 -25.50 -16.61
CA THR A 266 -20.42 -25.08 -15.97
C THR A 266 -19.42 -24.58 -17.01
N LEU A 267 -18.89 -23.37 -16.76
CA LEU A 267 -17.72 -22.85 -17.46
C LEU A 267 -16.51 -22.96 -16.54
N LEU A 268 -15.54 -23.77 -16.95
CA LEU A 268 -14.34 -24.08 -16.18
C LEU A 268 -13.12 -23.47 -16.88
N ILE A 269 -12.39 -22.57 -16.23
CA ILE A 269 -11.07 -22.16 -16.71
C ILE A 269 -10.05 -23.09 -16.06
N ALA A 270 -9.40 -23.90 -16.89
CA ALA A 270 -8.50 -24.93 -16.42
C ALA A 270 -7.06 -24.65 -16.86
N HIS A 271 -6.14 -24.75 -15.90
CA HIS A 271 -4.69 -24.71 -16.12
C HIS A 271 -4.04 -26.09 -16.01
N ARG A 272 -4.79 -27.11 -15.54
CA ARG A 272 -4.29 -28.47 -15.29
C ARG A 272 -5.07 -29.50 -16.08
N GLN A 273 -4.39 -30.57 -16.49
CA GLN A 273 -5.00 -31.70 -17.20
C GLN A 273 -6.04 -32.44 -16.36
N SER A 274 -5.79 -32.61 -15.07
CA SER A 274 -6.72 -33.17 -14.09
C SER A 274 -8.07 -32.44 -14.12
N THR A 275 -8.04 -31.11 -14.15
CA THR A 275 -9.23 -30.24 -14.19
C THR A 275 -9.92 -30.29 -15.55
N LEU A 276 -9.17 -30.42 -16.64
CA LEU A 276 -9.73 -30.62 -17.99
C LEU A 276 -10.52 -31.93 -18.11
N ALA A 277 -10.15 -32.97 -17.36
CA ALA A 277 -10.88 -34.24 -17.34
C ALA A 277 -12.28 -34.15 -16.69
N LEU A 278 -12.61 -33.03 -16.05
CA LEU A 278 -13.95 -32.77 -15.51
C LEU A 278 -14.93 -32.25 -16.57
N ALA A 279 -14.44 -31.84 -17.74
CA ALA A 279 -15.26 -31.21 -18.78
C ALA A 279 -15.75 -32.20 -19.83
N ASP A 280 -16.99 -32.00 -20.28
CA ASP A 280 -17.57 -32.75 -21.39
C ASP A 280 -16.93 -32.31 -22.72
N ARG A 281 -16.65 -31.01 -22.84
CA ARG A 281 -16.02 -30.38 -24.01
C ARG A 281 -14.96 -29.37 -23.58
N ILE A 282 -13.93 -29.23 -24.41
CA ILE A 282 -12.80 -28.34 -24.15
C ILE A 282 -12.67 -27.37 -25.32
N ALA A 283 -12.53 -26.08 -24.99
CA ALA A 283 -12.34 -24.97 -25.91
C ALA A 283 -10.90 -24.46 -25.81
N VAL A 284 -10.17 -24.52 -26.92
CA VAL A 284 -8.75 -24.15 -26.99
C VAL A 284 -8.63 -22.73 -27.51
N LEU A 285 -8.14 -21.81 -26.68
CA LEU A 285 -8.05 -20.38 -26.94
C LEU A 285 -6.60 -19.95 -27.14
N ASP A 286 -6.33 -19.21 -28.22
CA ASP A 286 -5.00 -18.64 -28.50
C ASP A 286 -5.14 -17.27 -29.18
N GLY A 287 -4.30 -16.31 -28.77
CA GLY A 287 -4.32 -14.96 -29.34
C GLY A 287 -5.70 -14.30 -29.38
N GLY A 288 -6.58 -14.59 -28.41
CA GLY A 288 -7.93 -14.06 -28.35
C GLY A 288 -8.95 -14.72 -29.28
N ARG A 289 -8.62 -15.86 -29.90
CA ARG A 289 -9.48 -16.61 -30.82
C ARG A 289 -9.63 -18.06 -30.41
N LEU A 290 -10.80 -18.61 -30.71
CA LEU A 290 -11.05 -20.03 -30.52
C LEU A 290 -10.41 -20.83 -31.65
N VAL A 291 -9.45 -21.68 -31.31
CA VAL A 291 -8.66 -22.48 -32.26
C VAL A 291 -9.33 -23.80 -32.59
N ASP A 292 -9.84 -24.50 -31.57
CA ASP A 292 -10.53 -25.78 -31.72
C ASP A 292 -11.44 -26.06 -30.51
N VAL A 293 -12.46 -26.92 -30.70
CA VAL A 293 -13.37 -27.40 -29.65
C VAL A 293 -13.68 -28.87 -29.83
N GLY A 294 -13.47 -29.68 -28.81
CA GLY A 294 -13.81 -31.09 -28.85
C GLY A 294 -13.65 -31.76 -27.49
N THR A 295 -13.76 -33.08 -27.47
CA THR A 295 -13.41 -33.87 -26.28
C THR A 295 -11.89 -33.94 -26.12
N HIS A 296 -11.42 -34.38 -24.95
CA HIS A 296 -9.99 -34.60 -24.70
C HIS A 296 -9.36 -35.53 -25.76
N GLU A 297 -10.03 -36.61 -26.13
CA GLU A 297 -9.54 -37.58 -27.12
C GLU A 297 -9.46 -36.95 -28.53
N GLU A 298 -10.51 -36.23 -28.95
CA GLU A 298 -10.57 -35.58 -30.25
C GLU A 298 -9.49 -34.50 -30.41
N LEU A 299 -9.33 -33.64 -29.41
CA LEU A 299 -8.36 -32.56 -29.44
C LEU A 299 -6.93 -33.10 -29.34
N THR A 300 -6.70 -34.18 -28.59
CA THR A 300 -5.41 -34.85 -28.56
C THR A 300 -5.05 -35.39 -29.95
N ALA A 301 -6.00 -35.97 -30.69
CA ALA A 301 -5.76 -36.45 -32.03
C ALA A 301 -5.50 -35.32 -33.05
N ARG A 302 -6.31 -34.24 -33.03
CA ARG A 302 -6.37 -33.28 -34.15
C ARG A 302 -5.79 -31.90 -33.88
N CYS A 303 -5.70 -31.45 -32.62
CA CYS A 303 -5.28 -30.09 -32.27
C CYS A 303 -3.81 -30.05 -31.81
N PRO A 304 -2.88 -29.50 -32.61
CA PRO A 304 -1.46 -29.44 -32.24
C PRO A 304 -1.19 -28.49 -31.08
N LEU A 305 -2.02 -27.46 -30.91
CA LEU A 305 -1.90 -26.52 -29.79
C LEU A 305 -2.36 -27.18 -28.49
N TYR A 306 -3.48 -27.89 -28.51
CA TYR A 306 -3.97 -28.63 -27.34
C TYR A 306 -2.97 -29.68 -26.87
N ARG A 307 -2.41 -30.47 -27.81
CA ARG A 307 -1.30 -31.37 -27.48
C ARG A 307 -0.14 -30.61 -26.86
N ARG A 308 0.31 -29.49 -27.44
CA ARG A 308 1.38 -28.68 -26.83
C ARG A 308 1.04 -28.16 -25.43
N LEU A 309 -0.22 -27.90 -25.13
CA LEU A 309 -0.70 -27.48 -23.82
C LEU A 309 -0.83 -28.65 -22.82
N LEU A 310 -0.70 -29.91 -23.27
CA LEU A 310 -0.83 -31.13 -22.44
C LEU A 310 0.38 -32.07 -22.43
N THR A 311 1.18 -32.08 -23.50
CA THR A 311 2.29 -33.02 -23.66
C THR A 311 3.48 -32.56 -22.83
N ASP A 312 3.98 -33.46 -21.98
CA ASP A 312 5.27 -33.30 -21.30
C ASP A 312 6.36 -33.12 -22.39
N PRO A 313 7.17 -32.05 -22.34
CA PRO A 313 8.10 -31.69 -23.43
C PRO A 313 9.05 -32.82 -23.90
N ASP A 314 9.29 -33.84 -23.07
CA ASP A 314 10.23 -34.93 -23.36
C ASP A 314 9.73 -35.97 -24.38
N GLU A 315 8.42 -36.05 -24.67
CA GLU A 315 7.89 -36.91 -25.74
C GLU A 315 7.96 -36.28 -27.14
N LEU A 316 8.33 -35.00 -27.24
CA LEU A 316 8.34 -34.20 -28.49
C LEU A 316 9.75 -33.94 -29.04
N GLY A 317 10.73 -34.74 -28.65
CA GLY A 317 12.05 -34.75 -29.29
C GLY A 317 11.91 -34.91 -30.81
N ASP A 318 12.50 -33.97 -31.56
CA ASP A 318 12.64 -33.94 -33.03
C ASP A 318 11.67 -33.09 -33.87
N VAL A 319 10.99 -32.10 -33.29
CA VAL A 319 10.42 -31.01 -34.13
C VAL A 319 11.10 -29.69 -33.82
N GLU A 320 11.90 -29.22 -34.79
CA GLU A 320 12.44 -27.86 -34.88
C GLU A 320 11.29 -26.84 -34.69
N ARG A 321 11.36 -26.03 -33.63
CA ARG A 321 10.25 -25.15 -33.22
C ARG A 321 10.69 -23.69 -33.11
N ASP A 322 10.02 -22.90 -33.95
CA ASP A 322 9.89 -21.45 -33.99
C ASP A 322 8.91 -20.97 -32.87
N PRO A 323 9.31 -20.07 -31.93
CA PRO A 323 8.49 -19.74 -30.75
C PRO A 323 7.45 -18.62 -30.94
N ALA A 324 7.32 -18.00 -32.11
CA ALA A 324 6.28 -17.02 -32.36
C ALA A 324 5.88 -17.12 -33.82
N GLY A 325 4.61 -17.46 -34.09
CA GLY A 325 4.13 -17.56 -35.47
C GLY A 325 4.54 -16.34 -36.29
N GLN A 326 5.42 -16.58 -37.27
CA GLN A 326 5.99 -15.66 -38.27
C GLN A 326 7.22 -14.82 -37.85
N ALA A 327 8.43 -15.32 -38.16
CA ALA A 327 9.42 -14.62 -39.03
C ALA A 327 10.63 -15.52 -39.32
N GLY A 328 11.12 -15.48 -40.56
CA GLY A 328 12.26 -16.28 -41.03
C GLY A 328 13.57 -15.95 -40.28
N HIS A 329 14.46 -16.93 -40.24
CA HIS A 329 15.82 -16.82 -39.74
C HIS A 329 16.61 -15.74 -40.51
N ASP A 330 16.56 -14.49 -40.07
CA ASP A 330 17.51 -13.47 -40.49
C ASP A 330 18.67 -13.41 -39.49
N HIS A 331 19.86 -13.73 -39.98
CA HIS A 331 21.12 -13.52 -39.27
C HIS A 331 21.36 -12.01 -39.10
N HIS A 332 20.85 -11.44 -38.00
CA HIS A 332 21.18 -10.07 -37.62
C HIS A 332 22.70 -9.95 -37.39
N ARG A 333 23.34 -8.98 -38.06
CA ARG A 333 24.78 -8.72 -37.90
C ARG A 333 25.04 -8.13 -36.53
N THR A 334 25.79 -8.85 -35.69
CA THR A 334 26.31 -8.32 -34.42
C THR A 334 27.45 -7.33 -34.70
N VAL A 335 27.33 -6.12 -34.14
CA VAL A 335 28.36 -5.08 -34.22
C VAL A 335 28.69 -4.66 -32.79
N GLY A 336 29.92 -4.92 -32.34
CA GLY A 336 30.34 -4.58 -30.97
C GLY A 336 29.73 -5.44 -29.86
N GLY A 337 29.20 -6.63 -30.18
CA GLY A 337 28.61 -7.55 -29.20
C GLY A 337 27.11 -7.34 -28.93
N VAL A 338 26.49 -6.36 -29.61
CA VAL A 338 25.04 -6.10 -29.56
C VAL A 338 24.41 -6.25 -30.95
N THR A 339 23.09 -6.44 -30.98
CA THR A 339 22.25 -6.45 -32.19
C THR A 339 21.64 -5.07 -32.39
N PRO A 340 22.25 -4.16 -33.18
CA PRO A 340 21.94 -2.73 -33.12
C PRO A 340 20.45 -2.40 -33.31
N GLU A 341 19.76 -3.17 -34.16
CA GLU A 341 18.33 -3.01 -34.46
C GLU A 341 17.40 -3.14 -33.25
N LEU A 342 17.81 -3.90 -32.22
CA LEU A 342 17.06 -4.10 -30.98
C LEU A 342 17.36 -3.05 -29.89
N TRP A 343 18.29 -2.14 -30.17
CA TRP A 343 18.76 -1.08 -29.28
C TRP A 343 18.51 0.33 -29.85
N VAL A 344 17.85 0.42 -31.01
CA VAL A 344 17.48 1.69 -31.65
C VAL A 344 16.12 2.14 -31.13
N ARG A 345 16.06 3.35 -30.59
CA ARG A 345 14.77 4.04 -30.38
C ARG A 345 14.15 4.27 -31.75
N ARG A 346 13.06 3.56 -32.07
CA ARG A 346 12.31 3.84 -33.30
C ARG A 346 11.67 5.21 -33.18
N ASP A 347 12.23 6.18 -33.90
CA ASP A 347 11.64 7.51 -34.09
C ASP A 347 10.26 7.33 -34.75
N GLY A 348 9.20 7.44 -33.95
CA GLY A 348 7.82 7.27 -34.42
C GLY A 348 6.76 7.01 -33.34
N ALA A 349 7.15 6.67 -32.10
CA ALA A 349 6.19 6.43 -31.01
C ALA A 349 6.31 7.40 -29.81
N SER A 350 7.15 8.42 -29.87
CA SER A 350 7.18 9.46 -28.84
C SER A 350 7.64 10.80 -29.42
N GLU A 351 6.69 11.57 -29.95
CA GLU A 351 6.83 13.02 -30.11
C GLU A 351 6.24 13.79 -28.90
N ALA A 352 6.12 13.11 -27.76
CA ALA A 352 5.70 13.74 -26.51
C ALA A 352 6.64 13.34 -25.38
N THR A 353 7.95 13.60 -25.53
CA THR A 353 8.92 13.80 -24.42
C THR A 353 10.35 13.83 -24.97
N ASP A 354 10.75 14.89 -25.66
CA ASP A 354 12.13 15.35 -25.47
C ASP A 354 12.28 16.84 -25.70
N GLY A 355 12.81 17.50 -24.66
CA GLY A 355 12.95 18.93 -24.53
C GLY A 355 14.05 19.24 -23.52
N GLY A 356 15.25 18.71 -23.75
CA GLY A 356 16.53 19.34 -23.44
C GLY A 356 16.83 19.67 -21.97
N GLY A 357 17.61 18.79 -21.31
CA GLY A 357 18.30 19.12 -20.06
C GLY A 357 19.23 18.02 -19.57
N ARG A 358 20.49 18.02 -20.04
CA ARG A 358 21.56 17.22 -19.44
C ARG A 358 21.87 17.76 -18.04
N GLY A 359 21.66 16.93 -17.02
CA GLY A 359 22.27 17.09 -15.69
C GLY A 359 21.29 17.34 -14.54
N ALA A 360 20.56 16.31 -14.12
CA ALA A 360 20.10 16.11 -12.74
C ALA A 360 19.58 14.67 -12.63
N ALA A 361 20.43 13.77 -12.18
CA ALA A 361 20.05 12.40 -11.88
C ALA A 361 19.22 12.34 -10.60
N GLY A 362 18.12 11.57 -10.66
CA GLY A 362 17.48 10.95 -9.50
C GLY A 362 16.35 11.75 -8.85
N VAL A 363 15.24 11.06 -8.61
CA VAL A 363 14.08 11.47 -7.79
C VAL A 363 12.99 12.28 -8.51
N ALA A 364 12.28 11.65 -9.45
CA ALA A 364 10.85 11.91 -9.69
C ALA A 364 10.28 10.95 -10.75
N ALA A 365 9.86 9.74 -10.36
CA ALA A 365 8.72 9.01 -10.94
C ALA A 365 8.60 7.63 -10.30
N ALA A 366 7.35 7.14 -10.23
CA ALA A 366 6.88 5.83 -9.76
C ALA A 366 6.39 5.77 -8.30
N GLN A 367 5.19 6.31 -8.08
CA GLN A 367 4.29 5.86 -7.02
C GLN A 367 2.95 5.47 -7.66
N SER A 368 2.80 4.19 -7.97
CA SER A 368 1.50 3.51 -8.05
C SER A 368 1.72 2.10 -7.52
N GLY A 369 0.71 1.57 -6.82
CA GLY A 369 0.79 0.32 -6.06
C GLY A 369 0.73 0.50 -4.53
N ARG A 370 -0.32 1.15 -4.01
CA ARG A 370 -0.64 1.20 -2.56
C ARG A 370 -2.00 0.53 -2.29
N PRO A 371 -2.13 -0.26 -1.22
CA PRO A 371 -3.37 -0.43 -0.48
C PRO A 371 -3.34 0.44 0.79
N GLY A 372 -4.18 1.47 0.89
CA GLY A 372 -4.57 2.08 2.17
C GLY A 372 -4.36 3.60 2.34
N GLY A 373 -5.45 4.35 2.27
CA GLY A 373 -5.60 5.72 2.81
C GLY A 373 -6.18 6.71 1.80
N PHE A 374 -7.50 6.93 1.83
CA PHE A 374 -8.29 7.75 0.88
C PHE A 374 -7.73 9.18 0.64
N GLY A 375 -6.97 9.74 1.59
CA GLY A 375 -6.32 11.05 1.46
C GLY A 375 -4.96 11.05 0.74
N ALA A 376 -4.27 9.90 0.67
CA ALA A 376 -2.94 9.76 0.06
C ALA A 376 -3.00 9.27 -1.40
N GLU A 377 -4.04 8.49 -1.77
CA GLU A 377 -4.33 8.08 -3.16
C GLU A 377 -4.52 9.28 -4.10
N LEU A 378 -5.13 10.35 -3.60
CA LEU A 378 -5.41 11.56 -4.36
C LEU A 378 -4.14 12.39 -4.65
N GLY A 379 -2.99 12.09 -4.03
CA GLY A 379 -1.72 12.80 -4.24
C GLY A 379 -0.76 12.15 -5.25
N SER A 380 -1.09 10.96 -5.77
CA SER A 380 -0.19 10.13 -6.59
C SER A 380 -0.60 9.98 -8.06
N LEU A 381 -1.63 10.68 -8.53
CA LEU A 381 -1.90 10.78 -9.97
C LEU A 381 -0.77 11.60 -10.63
N PRO A 382 -0.22 11.18 -11.78
CA PRO A 382 0.73 12.01 -12.52
C PRO A 382 0.08 13.36 -12.79
N GLY A 383 0.77 14.45 -12.39
CA GLY A 383 0.26 15.80 -12.62
C GLY A 383 -0.10 15.98 -14.08
N SER A 384 -1.21 16.64 -14.37
CA SER A 384 -1.62 16.87 -15.76
C SER A 384 -0.47 17.50 -16.55
N PRO A 385 -0.35 17.26 -17.87
CA PRO A 385 0.74 17.82 -18.69
C PRO A 385 0.87 19.34 -18.52
N GLU A 386 -0.26 20.02 -18.32
CA GLU A 386 -0.33 21.45 -18.02
C GLU A 386 0.29 21.82 -16.66
N LEU A 387 0.09 21.00 -15.63
CA LEU A 387 0.67 21.16 -14.30
C LEU A 387 2.19 20.95 -14.34
N LEU A 388 2.66 19.92 -15.06
CA LEU A 388 4.09 19.66 -15.24
C LEU A 388 4.79 20.79 -16.01
N ALA A 389 4.16 21.34 -17.05
CA ALA A 389 4.66 22.51 -17.76
C ALA A 389 4.74 23.75 -16.86
N LYS A 390 3.75 23.95 -15.97
CA LYS A 390 3.78 25.01 -14.96
C LYS A 390 4.91 24.81 -13.94
N VAL A 391 5.17 23.57 -13.51
CA VAL A 391 6.29 23.25 -12.60
C VAL A 391 7.64 23.51 -13.28
N ALA A 392 7.81 23.10 -14.54
CA ALA A 392 9.03 23.31 -15.31
C ALA A 392 9.33 24.81 -15.56
N ALA A 393 8.29 25.64 -15.62
CA ALA A 393 8.43 27.10 -15.76
C ALA A 393 8.83 27.81 -14.45
N LEU A 394 8.87 27.12 -13.31
CA LEU A 394 9.29 27.72 -12.04
C LEU A 394 10.81 27.97 -12.02
N PRO A 395 11.27 29.05 -11.36
CA PRO A 395 12.70 29.28 -11.14
C PRO A 395 13.34 28.09 -10.42
N PRO A 396 14.61 27.74 -10.74
CA PRO A 396 15.30 26.63 -10.08
C PRO A 396 15.43 26.89 -8.58
N ALA A 397 15.25 25.83 -7.78
CA ALA A 397 15.40 25.90 -6.34
C ALA A 397 16.86 26.24 -5.96
N THR A 398 17.06 27.33 -5.23
CA THR A 398 18.40 27.83 -4.86
C THR A 398 18.87 27.37 -3.47
N ASP A 399 18.00 26.72 -2.69
CA ASP A 399 18.31 26.26 -1.33
C ASP A 399 18.73 24.79 -1.38
N VAL A 400 19.87 24.45 -0.80
CA VAL A 400 20.37 23.08 -0.71
C VAL A 400 20.18 22.60 0.74
N PRO A 401 19.63 21.39 0.97
CA PRO A 401 19.47 20.86 2.31
C PRO A 401 20.84 20.66 2.97
N ASP A 402 21.16 21.54 3.92
CA ASP A 402 22.33 21.46 4.79
C ASP A 402 22.10 20.36 5.86
N VAL A 403 22.09 19.12 5.40
CA VAL A 403 21.90 17.89 6.17
C VAL A 403 22.91 16.87 5.68
N ASP A 404 23.68 16.28 6.60
CA ASP A 404 24.57 15.17 6.27
C ASP A 404 23.73 13.89 6.04
N GLU A 405 23.48 13.57 4.77
CA GLU A 405 22.73 12.40 4.33
C GLU A 405 23.35 11.09 4.84
N SER A 406 24.69 11.02 4.91
CA SER A 406 25.40 9.83 5.37
C SER A 406 25.15 9.58 6.86
N THR A 407 25.08 10.64 7.66
CA THR A 407 24.72 10.55 9.08
C THR A 407 23.23 10.26 9.24
N ALA A 408 22.37 10.82 8.39
CA ALA A 408 20.94 10.53 8.40
C ALA A 408 20.67 9.05 8.08
N ALA A 409 21.42 8.42 7.17
CA ALA A 409 21.21 7.03 6.83
C ALA A 409 21.74 6.02 7.89
N ARG A 410 22.53 6.44 8.90
CA ARG A 410 23.15 5.51 9.89
C ARG A 410 22.15 4.92 10.89
N ARG A 411 22.43 3.69 11.34
CA ARG A 411 21.63 3.01 12.39
C ARG A 411 21.83 3.72 13.72
N GLU A 412 20.76 3.93 14.47
CA GLU A 412 20.83 4.51 15.81
C GLU A 412 20.16 3.56 16.82
N GLU A 413 20.91 3.14 17.84
CA GLU A 413 20.43 2.20 18.87
C GLU A 413 19.43 2.81 19.87
N SER A 414 19.38 4.14 19.96
CA SER A 414 18.43 4.83 20.84
C SER A 414 17.85 6.04 20.15
N TYR A 415 16.54 5.97 19.91
CA TYR A 415 15.78 7.01 19.25
C TYR A 415 14.98 7.84 20.26
N GLY A 416 14.97 9.17 20.10
CA GLY A 416 14.21 10.07 20.97
C GLY A 416 14.18 11.49 20.43
N LEU A 417 13.19 12.29 20.84
CA LEU A 417 13.00 13.67 20.36
C LEU A 417 14.28 14.53 20.50
N ARG A 418 15.01 14.35 21.61
CA ARG A 418 16.28 15.07 21.86
C ARG A 418 17.37 14.72 20.85
N ARG A 419 17.45 13.46 20.42
CA ARG A 419 18.44 13.00 19.46
C ARG A 419 18.05 13.35 18.03
N LEU A 420 16.75 13.28 17.71
CA LEU A 420 16.20 13.77 16.45
C LEU A 420 16.50 15.26 16.23
N LEU A 421 16.34 16.08 17.27
CA LEU A 421 16.61 17.52 17.22
C LEU A 421 18.11 17.85 17.39
N ARG A 422 18.98 16.85 17.54
CA ARG A 422 20.43 17.05 17.66
C ARG A 422 20.95 17.56 16.31
N GLY A 423 21.65 18.70 16.33
CA GLY A 423 22.05 19.43 15.13
C GLY A 423 21.12 20.61 14.78
N PHE A 424 19.84 20.54 15.17
CA PHE A 424 18.85 21.58 14.89
C PHE A 424 18.56 22.50 16.09
N GLY A 425 19.09 22.19 17.27
CA GLY A 425 18.81 22.93 18.51
C GLY A 425 19.22 24.41 18.50
N ARG A 426 20.32 24.79 17.84
CA ARG A 426 20.76 26.20 17.75
C ARG A 426 19.82 27.04 16.88
N PRO A 427 19.52 26.66 15.62
CA PRO A 427 18.49 27.34 14.82
C PRO A 427 17.14 27.43 15.52
N LEU A 428 16.70 26.33 16.16
CA LEU A 428 15.42 26.31 16.87
C LEU A 428 15.43 27.24 18.10
N ALA A 429 16.51 27.27 18.88
CA ALA A 429 16.64 28.18 20.02
C ALA A 429 16.68 29.65 19.59
N LEU A 430 17.37 29.97 18.48
CA LEU A 430 17.36 31.31 17.90
C LEU A 430 15.96 31.70 17.42
N ALA A 431 15.25 30.78 16.77
CA ALA A 431 13.88 31.01 16.33
C ALA A 431 12.95 31.26 17.53
N LEU A 432 13.03 30.42 18.56
CA LEU A 432 12.31 30.63 19.82
C LEU A 432 12.71 31.94 20.50
N GLY A 433 13.96 32.38 20.37
CA GLY A 433 14.44 33.68 20.84
C GLY A 433 13.75 34.84 20.13
N PHE A 434 13.67 34.83 18.80
CA PHE A 434 12.93 35.84 18.04
C PHE A 434 11.45 35.85 18.39
N VAL A 435 10.87 34.67 18.58
CA VAL A 435 9.48 34.50 19.02
C VAL A 435 9.24 35.06 20.42
N ALA A 436 10.19 34.86 21.34
CA ALA A 436 10.13 35.44 22.67
C ALA A 436 10.23 36.97 22.63
N VAL A 437 11.14 37.51 21.81
CA VAL A 437 11.28 38.96 21.58
C VAL A 437 9.97 39.55 21.03
N ASP A 438 9.37 38.91 20.03
CA ASP A 438 8.05 39.29 19.50
C ASP A 438 6.99 39.33 20.61
N ALA A 439 6.87 38.25 21.40
CA ALA A 439 5.93 38.16 22.52
C ALA A 439 6.15 39.24 23.58
N LEU A 440 7.40 39.58 23.92
CA LEU A 440 7.75 40.63 24.88
C LEU A 440 7.46 42.04 24.34
N LEU A 441 7.82 42.31 23.09
CA LEU A 441 7.57 43.60 22.44
C LEU A 441 6.07 43.89 22.29
N MET A 442 5.27 42.85 22.06
CA MET A 442 3.81 42.95 22.03
C MET A 442 3.23 43.53 23.33
N LEU A 443 3.86 43.27 24.48
CA LEU A 443 3.43 43.79 25.79
C LEU A 443 3.72 45.28 25.97
N LEU A 444 4.64 45.86 25.21
CA LEU A 444 5.02 47.27 25.35
C LEU A 444 4.01 48.22 24.72
N LEU A 445 3.25 47.77 23.73
CA LEU A 445 2.34 48.64 22.97
C LEU A 445 1.25 49.28 23.85
N PRO A 446 0.52 48.55 24.72
CA PRO A 446 -0.42 49.17 25.65
C PRO A 446 0.24 50.16 26.63
N VAL A 447 1.47 49.91 27.07
CA VAL A 447 2.23 50.83 27.94
C VAL A 447 2.56 52.13 27.22
N LEU A 448 3.00 52.06 25.96
CA LEU A 448 3.30 53.23 25.14
C LEU A 448 2.03 54.04 24.82
N ILE A 449 0.90 53.36 24.63
CA ILE A 449 -0.41 54.02 24.49
C ILE A 449 -0.77 54.75 25.78
N ARG A 450 -0.62 54.10 26.95
CA ARG A 450 -0.82 54.73 28.26
C ARG A 450 0.03 55.99 28.43
N GLN A 451 1.33 55.91 28.17
CA GLN A 451 2.24 57.06 28.29
C GLN A 451 1.85 58.19 27.32
N GLY A 452 1.48 57.86 26.08
CA GLY A 452 1.00 58.83 25.11
C GLY A 452 -0.28 59.57 25.56
N ILE A 453 -1.16 58.90 26.31
CA ILE A 453 -2.38 59.48 26.87
C ILE A 453 -2.07 60.31 28.12
N ASP A 454 -1.44 59.71 29.14
CA ASP A 454 -1.21 60.30 30.47
C ASP A 454 -0.22 61.47 30.41
N ASP A 455 0.93 61.30 29.75
CA ASP A 455 1.99 62.32 29.70
C ASP A 455 1.86 63.26 28.50
N GLY A 456 1.11 62.84 27.47
CA GLY A 456 0.96 63.57 26.22
C GLY A 456 -0.38 64.29 26.10
N VAL A 457 -1.46 63.54 25.91
CA VAL A 457 -2.79 64.10 25.61
C VAL A 457 -3.38 64.85 26.80
N GLU A 458 -3.33 64.27 28.01
CA GLU A 458 -3.87 64.92 29.23
C GLU A 458 -3.08 66.19 29.61
N ARG A 459 -1.76 66.19 29.41
CA ARG A 459 -0.88 67.35 29.71
C ARG A 459 -0.71 68.33 28.56
N ALA A 460 -1.43 68.14 27.44
CA ALA A 460 -1.28 68.91 26.20
C ALA A 460 0.17 68.98 25.66
N ALA A 461 1.00 67.98 25.98
CA ALA A 461 2.41 67.91 25.60
C ALA A 461 2.59 67.13 24.29
N LEU A 462 2.49 67.83 23.15
CA LEU A 462 2.61 67.21 21.82
C LEU A 462 3.95 66.48 21.60
N GLY A 463 5.04 66.94 22.23
CA GLY A 463 6.34 66.27 22.17
C GLY A 463 6.30 64.85 22.74
N ALA A 464 5.60 64.65 23.87
CA ALA A 464 5.44 63.33 24.48
C ALA A 464 4.57 62.39 23.60
N VAL A 465 3.53 62.93 22.94
CA VAL A 465 2.70 62.17 21.99
C VAL A 465 3.52 61.69 20.78
N TRP A 466 4.38 62.53 20.22
CA TRP A 466 5.25 62.17 19.10
C TRP A 466 6.37 61.20 19.51
N ALA A 467 6.96 61.38 20.69
CA ALA A 467 7.96 60.46 21.24
C ALA A 467 7.36 59.07 21.48
N ALA A 468 6.20 58.98 22.13
CA ALA A 468 5.48 57.72 22.35
C ALA A 468 5.12 57.04 21.02
N ALA A 469 4.66 57.80 20.02
CA ALA A 469 4.37 57.26 18.70
C ALA A 469 5.62 56.78 17.94
N GLY A 470 6.74 57.51 18.03
CA GLY A 470 8.02 57.11 17.44
C GLY A 470 8.59 55.85 18.08
N MET A 471 8.51 55.74 19.41
CA MET A 471 8.87 54.50 20.13
C MET A 471 7.96 53.34 19.74
N ALA A 472 6.64 53.56 19.64
CA ALA A 472 5.69 52.53 19.21
C ALA A 472 5.99 52.05 17.78
N LEU A 473 6.32 52.95 16.86
CA LEU A 473 6.73 52.59 15.50
C LEU A 473 8.02 51.75 15.51
N LEU A 474 9.02 52.16 16.29
CA LEU A 474 10.26 51.39 16.43
C LEU A 474 9.98 49.98 16.97
N VAL A 475 9.17 49.87 18.02
CA VAL A 475 8.75 48.57 18.58
C VAL A 475 8.07 47.71 17.53
N VAL A 476 7.12 48.26 16.75
CA VAL A 476 6.43 47.52 15.69
C VAL A 476 7.37 47.08 14.56
N LEU A 477 8.33 47.92 14.16
CA LEU A 477 9.32 47.57 13.12
C LEU A 477 10.27 46.45 13.59
N VAL A 478 10.74 46.54 14.84
CA VAL A 478 11.57 45.49 15.44
C VAL A 478 10.75 44.20 15.60
N GLN A 479 9.50 44.31 16.01
CA GLN A 479 8.57 43.20 16.11
C GLN A 479 8.37 42.51 14.75
N TRP A 480 8.10 43.28 13.69
CA TRP A 480 7.97 42.75 12.33
C TRP A 480 9.26 42.04 11.86
N ALA A 481 10.43 42.63 12.11
CA ALA A 481 11.71 42.03 11.75
C ALA A 481 11.95 40.72 12.53
N ALA A 482 11.63 40.69 13.83
CA ALA A 482 11.71 39.49 14.66
C ALA A 482 10.75 38.40 14.18
N GLN A 483 9.50 38.74 13.86
CA GLN A 483 8.52 37.80 13.30
C GLN A 483 8.98 37.25 11.95
N PHE A 484 9.49 38.10 11.06
CA PHE A 484 10.01 37.68 9.76
C PHE A 484 11.21 36.73 9.91
N ALA A 485 12.18 37.09 10.75
CA ALA A 485 13.35 36.25 11.02
C ALA A 485 12.97 34.92 11.68
N GLY A 486 12.10 34.96 12.68
CA GLY A 486 11.57 33.79 13.38
C GLY A 486 10.83 32.85 12.43
N MET A 487 9.89 33.36 11.63
CA MET A 487 9.13 32.56 10.66
C MET A 487 10.04 31.89 9.63
N ARG A 488 11.00 32.64 9.06
CA ARG A 488 11.94 32.10 8.06
C ARG A 488 12.85 31.01 8.66
N LEU A 489 13.34 31.24 9.87
CA LEU A 489 14.25 30.30 10.53
C LEU A 489 13.52 29.02 10.99
N THR A 490 12.32 29.16 11.56
CA THR A 490 11.47 28.02 11.95
C THR A 490 11.07 27.19 10.74
N GLY A 491 10.59 27.83 9.66
CA GLY A 491 10.19 27.13 8.44
C GLY A 491 11.34 26.33 7.82
N ARG A 492 12.50 26.97 7.60
CA ARG A 492 13.69 26.28 7.06
C ARG A 492 14.18 25.16 7.96
N THR A 493 14.20 25.37 9.27
CA THR A 493 14.63 24.33 10.22
C THR A 493 13.66 23.15 10.22
N GLY A 494 12.35 23.42 10.14
CA GLY A 494 11.31 22.40 10.03
C GLY A 494 11.46 21.53 8.78
N GLU A 495 11.68 22.15 7.62
CA GLU A 495 11.91 21.41 6.36
C GLU A 495 13.19 20.55 6.40
N ARG A 496 14.28 21.03 7.04
CA ARG A 496 15.50 20.22 7.22
C ARG A 496 15.27 19.02 8.15
N VAL A 497 14.50 19.19 9.21
CA VAL A 497 14.11 18.09 10.12
C VAL A 497 13.27 17.06 9.36
N LEU A 498 12.30 17.52 8.55
CA LEU A 498 11.48 16.68 7.69
C LEU A 498 12.32 15.86 6.71
N TYR A 499 13.23 16.52 6.00
CA TYR A 499 14.13 15.87 5.06
C TYR A 499 14.98 14.77 5.74
N SER A 500 15.60 15.09 6.88
CA SER A 500 16.38 14.12 7.66
C SER A 500 15.53 12.93 8.15
N LEU A 501 14.30 13.17 8.60
CA LEU A 501 13.37 12.12 9.00
C LEU A 501 13.01 11.18 7.84
N ARG A 502 12.71 11.73 6.66
CA ARG A 502 12.38 10.93 5.46
C ARG A 502 13.55 10.03 5.06
N LEU A 503 14.77 10.56 5.05
CA LEU A 503 15.97 9.76 4.79
C LEU A 503 16.17 8.65 5.81
N LYS A 504 15.97 8.93 7.10
CA LYS A 504 16.09 7.94 8.19
C LYS A 504 15.08 6.81 8.07
N ILE A 505 13.81 7.17 7.86
CA ILE A 505 12.72 6.19 7.71
C ILE A 505 12.97 5.33 6.47
N PHE A 506 13.39 5.95 5.36
CA PHE A 506 13.70 5.24 4.12
C PHE A 506 14.89 4.28 4.28
N ALA A 507 15.98 4.73 4.90
CA ALA A 507 17.15 3.91 5.18
C ALA A 507 16.80 2.74 6.13
N GLN A 508 15.91 2.95 7.09
CA GLN A 508 15.43 1.88 7.96
C GLN A 508 14.59 0.86 7.19
N PHE A 509 13.66 1.29 6.32
CA PHE A 509 12.91 0.36 5.47
C PHE A 509 13.84 -0.52 4.62
N GLN A 510 14.90 0.04 4.04
CA GLN A 510 15.87 -0.75 3.27
C GLN A 510 16.66 -1.78 4.10
N ARG A 511 16.68 -1.65 5.44
CA ARG A 511 17.40 -2.56 6.34
C ARG A 511 16.51 -3.63 6.94
N LEU A 512 15.22 -3.37 7.08
CA LEU A 512 14.28 -4.34 7.64
C LEU A 512 14.18 -5.56 6.72
N GLY A 513 14.11 -6.74 7.32
CA GLY A 513 13.99 -8.00 6.60
C GLY A 513 12.59 -8.25 6.05
N LEU A 514 12.44 -9.32 5.28
CA LEU A 514 11.17 -9.71 4.66
C LEU A 514 10.07 -10.01 5.69
N ASP A 515 10.44 -10.51 6.86
CA ASP A 515 9.55 -10.77 7.99
C ASP A 515 8.74 -9.52 8.41
N TYR A 516 9.32 -8.33 8.27
CA TYR A 516 8.66 -7.09 8.62
C TYR A 516 7.56 -6.75 7.60
N TYR A 517 7.84 -6.96 6.32
CA TYR A 517 6.92 -6.66 5.21
C TYR A 517 5.80 -7.69 5.08
N GLU A 518 6.06 -8.94 5.43
CA GLU A 518 5.02 -9.98 5.51
C GLU A 518 4.03 -9.71 6.66
N ARG A 519 4.48 -9.05 7.73
CA ARG A 519 3.64 -8.67 8.89
C ARG A 519 2.87 -7.37 8.72
N HIS A 520 3.32 -6.46 7.84
CA HIS A 520 2.80 -5.10 7.77
C HIS A 520 2.34 -4.72 6.36
N LEU A 521 1.11 -4.24 6.25
CA LEU A 521 0.56 -3.66 5.02
C LEU A 521 1.44 -2.51 4.51
N THR A 522 1.83 -2.56 3.23
CA THR A 522 2.69 -1.56 2.58
C THR A 522 2.11 -0.13 2.68
N GLY A 523 0.78 0.04 2.73
CA GLY A 523 0.15 1.36 2.91
C GLY A 523 0.31 1.97 4.31
N ALA A 524 0.40 1.14 5.36
CA ALA A 524 0.70 1.61 6.70
C ALA A 524 2.10 2.22 6.77
N LEU A 525 3.07 1.65 6.03
CA LEU A 525 4.44 2.15 5.94
C LEU A 525 4.50 3.53 5.28
N MET A 526 3.69 3.73 4.25
CA MET A 526 3.62 4.98 3.52
C MET A 526 2.90 6.10 4.29
N THR A 527 1.92 5.76 5.12
CA THR A 527 1.28 6.71 6.05
C THR A 527 2.30 7.24 7.06
N ARG A 528 3.26 6.40 7.48
CA ARG A 528 4.36 6.82 8.36
C ARG A 528 5.29 7.84 7.70
N MET A 529 5.56 7.73 6.39
CA MET A 529 6.41 8.68 5.66
C MET A 529 5.78 10.05 5.39
N THR A 530 4.45 10.11 5.35
CA THR A 530 3.69 11.31 4.96
C THR A 530 3.02 11.91 6.19
N THR A 531 1.92 11.30 6.63
CA THR A 531 1.04 11.85 7.67
C THR A 531 1.74 11.97 9.03
N ASP A 532 2.46 10.93 9.46
CA ASP A 532 3.11 10.96 10.78
C ASP A 532 4.27 11.96 10.84
N VAL A 533 5.04 12.05 9.75
CA VAL A 533 6.13 13.00 9.58
C VAL A 533 5.62 14.45 9.51
N ASP A 534 4.52 14.68 8.78
CA ASP A 534 3.90 16.01 8.64
C ASP A 534 3.26 16.49 9.96
N ALA A 535 2.62 15.60 10.72
CA ALA A 535 2.06 15.94 12.03
C ALA A 535 3.15 16.41 13.01
N LEU A 536 4.29 15.70 13.04
CA LEU A 536 5.44 16.08 13.86
C LEU A 536 6.02 17.44 13.42
N SER A 537 6.16 17.67 12.12
CA SER A 537 6.66 18.93 11.59
C SER A 537 5.74 20.10 11.90
N THR A 538 4.43 19.95 11.66
CA THR A 538 3.42 20.98 11.95
C THR A 538 3.46 21.39 13.41
N PHE A 539 3.61 20.42 14.32
CA PHE A 539 3.77 20.70 15.75
C PHE A 539 5.07 21.45 16.06
N LEU A 540 6.21 21.06 15.49
CA LEU A 540 7.48 21.76 15.72
C LEU A 540 7.50 23.18 15.13
N GLN A 541 6.91 23.37 13.94
CA GLN A 541 6.88 24.65 13.24
C GLN A 541 5.89 25.64 13.87
N THR A 542 4.67 25.17 14.17
CA THR A 542 3.57 26.05 14.60
C THR A 542 3.17 25.80 16.04
N GLY A 543 2.99 24.54 16.44
CA GLY A 543 2.52 24.19 17.78
C GLY A 543 3.45 24.64 18.91
N LEU A 544 4.74 24.31 18.82
CA LEU A 544 5.75 24.66 19.81
C LEU A 544 5.94 26.18 19.91
N VAL A 545 6.03 26.86 18.77
CA VAL A 545 6.12 28.32 18.69
C VAL A 545 4.92 28.96 19.39
N THR A 546 3.71 28.51 19.04
CA THR A 546 2.47 29.01 19.63
C THR A 546 2.41 28.75 21.14
N ALA A 547 2.88 27.59 21.61
CA ALA A 547 2.95 27.26 23.03
C ALA A 547 3.84 28.24 23.82
N VAL A 548 5.04 28.52 23.30
CA VAL A 548 6.00 29.42 23.92
C VAL A 548 5.48 30.85 23.91
N VAL A 549 4.94 31.33 22.79
CA VAL A 549 4.29 32.66 22.72
C VAL A 549 3.17 32.75 23.73
N SER A 550 2.27 31.76 23.75
CA SER A 550 1.10 31.76 24.62
C SER A 550 1.49 31.80 26.10
N LEU A 551 2.51 31.03 26.49
CA LEU A 551 3.00 31.02 27.88
C LEU A 551 3.67 32.34 28.26
N LEU A 552 4.57 32.86 27.41
CA LEU A 552 5.28 34.12 27.67
C LEU A 552 4.32 35.31 27.69
N THR A 553 3.38 35.37 26.76
CA THR A 553 2.35 36.42 26.72
C THR A 553 1.44 36.31 27.93
N PHE A 554 0.93 35.13 28.28
CA PHE A 554 0.08 34.96 29.46
C PHE A 554 0.76 35.42 30.76
N VAL A 555 1.99 34.94 31.01
CA VAL A 555 2.77 35.33 32.20
C VAL A 555 3.13 36.82 32.17
N GLY A 556 3.51 37.34 31.00
CA GLY A 556 3.86 38.75 30.83
C GLY A 556 2.68 39.70 31.04
N ILE A 557 1.49 39.34 30.54
CA ILE A 557 0.24 40.11 30.76
C ILE A 557 -0.18 40.02 32.21
N LEU A 558 -0.09 38.85 32.84
CA LEU A 558 -0.37 38.68 34.26
C LEU A 558 0.51 39.61 35.12
N ALA A 559 1.81 39.66 34.82
CA ALA A 559 2.74 40.57 35.49
C ALA A 559 2.42 42.03 35.20
N ALA A 560 2.12 42.40 33.95
CA ALA A 560 1.75 43.76 33.57
C ALA A 560 0.49 44.24 34.31
N LEU A 561 -0.55 43.41 34.39
CA LEU A 561 -1.77 43.70 35.15
C LEU A 561 -1.46 43.91 36.64
N LEU A 562 -0.57 43.13 37.25
CA LEU A 562 -0.21 43.34 38.67
C LEU A 562 0.61 44.62 38.89
N VAL A 563 1.48 44.97 37.95
CA VAL A 563 2.34 46.16 38.03
C VAL A 563 1.55 47.46 37.83
N ILE A 564 0.51 47.45 36.99
CA ILE A 564 -0.27 48.66 36.71
C ILE A 564 -1.22 48.99 37.87
N ASP A 565 -2.03 48.05 38.35
CA ASP A 565 -2.94 48.23 39.49
C ASP A 565 -3.44 46.89 40.11
N VAL A 566 -3.05 46.63 41.36
CA VAL A 566 -3.39 45.36 42.03
C VAL A 566 -4.90 45.19 42.22
N GLN A 567 -5.68 46.24 42.46
CA GLN A 567 -7.11 46.11 42.72
C GLN A 567 -7.89 45.76 41.45
N LEU A 568 -7.58 46.41 40.33
CA LEU A 568 -8.16 46.04 39.04
C LEU A 568 -7.72 44.65 38.60
N ALA A 569 -6.49 44.24 38.90
CA ALA A 569 -6.03 42.88 38.65
C ALA A 569 -6.86 41.84 39.43
N LEU A 570 -7.22 42.11 40.69
CA LEU A 570 -8.10 41.23 41.47
C LEU A 570 -9.50 41.09 40.86
N VAL A 571 -10.04 42.16 40.25
CA VAL A 571 -11.32 42.10 39.51
C VAL A 571 -11.21 41.15 38.32
N VAL A 572 -10.11 41.23 37.55
CA VAL A 572 -9.87 40.29 36.44
C VAL A 572 -9.67 38.87 36.98
N PHE A 573 -8.91 38.69 38.05
CA PHE A 573 -8.63 37.38 38.64
C PHE A 573 -9.87 36.70 39.23
N ALA A 574 -10.90 37.45 39.61
CA ALA A 574 -12.18 36.88 40.01
C ALA A 574 -12.83 36.06 38.88
N THR A 575 -12.46 36.29 37.61
CA THR A 575 -12.92 35.48 36.46
C THR A 575 -12.09 34.21 36.22
N LEU A 576 -10.94 34.04 36.90
CA LEU A 576 -10.08 32.86 36.73
C LEU A 576 -10.66 31.56 37.29
N PRO A 577 -11.25 31.50 38.51
CA PRO A 577 -11.87 30.28 39.01
C PRO A 577 -12.90 29.66 38.05
N PRO A 578 -13.91 30.40 37.52
CA PRO A 578 -14.84 29.83 36.56
C PRO A 578 -14.17 29.45 35.24
N LEU A 579 -13.16 30.20 34.78
CA LEU A 579 -12.37 29.86 33.60
C LEU A 579 -11.64 28.51 33.79
N ILE A 580 -10.94 28.31 34.91
CA ILE A 580 -10.19 27.09 35.21
C ILE A 580 -11.12 25.89 35.30
N ILE A 581 -12.26 26.02 35.99
CA ILE A 581 -13.27 24.96 36.11
C ILE A 581 -13.81 24.60 34.72
N GLY A 582 -14.21 25.59 33.93
CA GLY A 582 -14.67 25.40 32.55
C GLY A 582 -13.62 24.71 31.68
N THR A 583 -12.36 25.12 31.79
CA THR A 583 -11.23 24.56 31.04
C THR A 583 -10.99 23.09 31.40
N VAL A 584 -10.97 22.75 32.70
CA VAL A 584 -10.76 21.36 33.16
C VAL A 584 -11.92 20.46 32.73
N PHE A 585 -13.16 20.95 32.83
CA PHE A 585 -14.35 20.22 32.37
C PHE A 585 -14.31 19.99 30.86
N PHE A 586 -14.08 21.06 30.07
CA PHE A 586 -13.95 21.00 28.63
C PHE A 586 -12.87 20.01 28.21
N ARG A 587 -11.66 20.12 28.78
CA ARG A 587 -10.55 19.21 28.47
C ARG A 587 -10.91 17.75 28.73
N ARG A 588 -11.50 17.43 29.88
CA ARG A 588 -11.87 16.05 30.24
C ARG A 588 -12.93 15.46 29.30
N GLN A 589 -13.95 16.23 28.95
CA GLN A 589 -15.04 15.76 28.08
C GLN A 589 -14.64 15.74 26.61
N SER A 590 -13.87 16.74 26.15
CA SER A 590 -13.44 16.85 24.77
C SER A 590 -12.49 15.72 24.37
N VAL A 591 -11.55 15.34 25.24
CA VAL A 591 -10.65 14.20 24.99
C VAL A 591 -11.44 12.92 24.76
N ARG A 592 -12.41 12.61 25.64
CA ARG A 592 -13.28 11.42 25.48
C ARG A 592 -14.08 11.45 24.18
N ALA A 593 -14.64 12.60 23.81
CA ALA A 593 -15.40 12.75 22.57
C ALA A 593 -14.52 12.56 21.32
N TYR A 594 -13.30 13.08 21.33
CA TYR A 594 -12.35 12.91 20.23
C TYR A 594 -11.81 11.49 20.11
N GLU A 595 -11.52 10.82 21.23
CA GLU A 595 -11.13 9.41 21.24
C GLU A 595 -12.21 8.53 20.60
N LEU A 596 -13.47 8.70 21.02
CA LEU A 596 -14.59 7.98 20.42
C LEU A 596 -14.77 8.30 18.92
N ALA A 597 -14.65 9.57 18.52
CA ALA A 597 -14.74 9.94 17.10
C ALA A 597 -13.60 9.30 16.28
N ARG A 598 -12.39 9.19 16.86
CA ARG A 598 -11.24 8.55 16.21
C ARG A 598 -11.42 7.03 16.08
N GLU A 599 -11.99 6.37 17.09
CA GLU A 599 -12.34 4.95 17.01
C GLU A 599 -13.38 4.70 15.91
N ARG A 600 -14.46 5.49 15.89
CA ARG A 600 -15.53 5.34 14.89
C ARG A 600 -15.07 5.60 13.46
N VAL A 601 -14.22 6.61 13.21
CA VAL A 601 -13.69 6.85 11.86
C VAL A 601 -12.75 5.74 11.40
N SER A 602 -12.01 5.10 12.33
CA SER A 602 -11.16 3.96 11.99
C SER A 602 -11.97 2.78 11.48
N VAL A 603 -13.13 2.50 12.09
CA VAL A 603 -14.04 1.44 11.65
C VAL A 603 -14.64 1.75 10.28
N VAL A 604 -15.05 3.00 10.03
CA VAL A 604 -15.56 3.44 8.71
C VAL A 604 -14.49 3.26 7.63
N ASN A 605 -13.25 3.63 7.91
CA ASN A 605 -12.15 3.49 6.96
C ASN A 605 -11.79 2.03 6.67
N ALA A 606 -11.77 1.17 7.69
CA ALA A 606 -11.49 -0.26 7.52
C ALA A 606 -12.58 -0.94 6.66
N ASP A 607 -13.85 -0.62 6.91
CA ASP A 607 -14.98 -1.13 6.13
C ASP A 607 -14.93 -0.72 4.66
N LEU A 608 -14.55 0.54 4.39
CA LEU A 608 -14.36 1.04 3.04
C LEU A 608 -13.23 0.29 2.32
N GLN A 609 -12.09 0.11 2.99
CA GLN A 609 -10.94 -0.61 2.42
C GLN A 609 -11.30 -2.06 2.07
N GLU A 610 -11.98 -2.76 2.97
CA GLU A 610 -12.43 -4.12 2.75
C GLU A 610 -13.48 -4.23 1.63
N SER A 611 -14.46 -3.32 1.62
CA SER A 611 -15.51 -3.30 0.59
C SER A 611 -14.95 -3.06 -0.81
N VAL A 612 -13.96 -2.18 -0.94
CA VAL A 612 -13.28 -1.92 -2.23
C VAL A 612 -12.42 -3.12 -2.65
N ALA A 613 -11.67 -3.72 -1.73
CA ALA A 613 -10.85 -4.90 -2.03
C ALA A 613 -11.71 -6.11 -2.44
N GLY A 614 -12.88 -6.26 -1.82
CA GLY A 614 -13.84 -7.32 -2.09
C GLY A 614 -14.93 -6.97 -3.11
N LEU A 615 -14.81 -5.86 -3.86
CA LEU A 615 -15.90 -5.31 -4.67
C LEU A 615 -16.47 -6.32 -5.67
N ARG A 616 -15.61 -7.10 -6.33
CA ARG A 616 -16.05 -8.14 -7.28
C ARG A 616 -16.90 -9.21 -6.59
N ILE A 617 -16.56 -9.61 -5.37
CA ILE A 617 -17.34 -10.57 -4.59
C ILE A 617 -18.65 -9.94 -4.13
N MET A 618 -18.62 -8.71 -3.65
CA MET A 618 -19.84 -7.96 -3.29
C MET A 618 -20.81 -7.92 -4.46
N GLN A 619 -20.32 -7.62 -5.67
CA GLN A 619 -21.09 -7.58 -6.91
C GLN A 619 -21.59 -8.96 -7.35
N ALA A 620 -20.73 -10.00 -7.30
CA ALA A 620 -21.09 -11.37 -7.67
C ALA A 620 -22.28 -11.89 -6.84
N PHE A 621 -22.28 -11.60 -5.54
CA PHE A 621 -23.31 -12.06 -4.60
C PHE A 621 -24.39 -11.01 -4.31
N ARG A 622 -24.39 -9.88 -5.02
CA ARG A 622 -25.43 -8.84 -4.98
C ARG A 622 -25.64 -8.24 -3.58
N ARG A 623 -24.55 -7.86 -2.92
CA ARG A 623 -24.52 -7.34 -1.53
C ARG A 623 -24.23 -5.85 -1.44
N GLU A 624 -24.30 -5.11 -2.55
CA GLU A 624 -24.03 -3.67 -2.64
C GLU A 624 -24.91 -2.85 -1.68
N ASP A 625 -26.22 -3.11 -1.66
CA ASP A 625 -27.18 -2.36 -0.84
C ASP A 625 -26.95 -2.58 0.67
N ILE A 626 -26.72 -3.82 1.08
CA ILE A 626 -26.45 -4.17 2.48
C ILE A 626 -25.12 -3.57 2.94
N GLY A 627 -24.11 -3.56 2.06
CA GLY A 627 -22.87 -2.84 2.30
C GLY A 627 -23.10 -1.34 2.48
N THR A 628 -23.95 -0.74 1.65
CA THR A 628 -24.32 0.68 1.70
C THR A 628 -25.03 1.05 3.00
N ASP A 629 -26.00 0.24 3.44
CA ASP A 629 -26.73 0.46 4.69
C ASP A 629 -25.79 0.39 5.91
N ARG A 630 -24.95 -0.64 5.95
CA ARG A 630 -23.95 -0.82 7.01
C ARG A 630 -22.92 0.32 7.04
N PHE A 631 -22.45 0.76 5.88
CA PHE A 631 -21.54 1.89 5.77
C PHE A 631 -22.21 3.19 6.25
N THR A 632 -23.50 3.39 5.91
CA THR A 632 -24.31 4.53 6.33
C THR A 632 -24.49 4.56 7.84
N GLU A 633 -24.81 3.42 8.47
CA GLU A 633 -24.95 3.32 9.93
C GLU A 633 -23.64 3.67 10.65
N ARG A 634 -22.52 3.12 10.18
CA ARG A 634 -21.18 3.38 10.76
C ARG A 634 -20.79 4.86 10.60
N SER A 635 -21.07 5.42 9.43
CA SER A 635 -20.84 6.84 9.13
C SER A 635 -21.69 7.76 10.01
N ASP A 636 -22.96 7.42 10.27
CA ASP A 636 -23.80 8.15 11.22
C ASP A 636 -23.26 8.07 12.66
N GLY A 637 -22.78 6.90 13.07
CA GLY A 637 -22.11 6.72 14.37
C GLY A 637 -20.91 7.67 14.54
N TYR A 638 -20.07 7.78 13.50
CA TYR A 638 -18.97 8.75 13.46
C TYR A 638 -19.49 10.21 13.52
N ARG A 639 -20.50 10.55 12.71
CA ARG A 639 -21.13 11.89 12.69
C ARG A 639 -21.61 12.29 14.07
N ARG A 640 -22.38 11.44 14.76
CA ARG A 640 -22.90 11.71 16.11
C ARG A 640 -21.78 11.92 17.13
N ALA A 641 -20.73 11.11 17.09
CA ALA A 641 -19.55 11.27 17.96
C ALA A 641 -18.85 12.62 17.71
N ARG A 642 -18.69 12.99 16.44
CA ARG A 642 -18.05 14.27 16.04
C ARG A 642 -18.88 15.48 16.45
N VAL A 643 -20.20 15.47 16.24
CA VAL A 643 -21.11 16.56 16.63
C VAL A 643 -21.09 16.78 18.15
N ARG A 644 -20.98 15.72 18.96
CA ARG A 644 -20.86 15.84 20.42
C ARG A 644 -19.60 16.61 20.83
N GLY A 645 -18.46 16.35 20.18
CA GLY A 645 -17.23 17.12 20.39
C GLY A 645 -17.39 18.58 19.96
N GLN A 646 -18.03 18.82 18.82
CA GLN A 646 -18.30 20.17 18.32
C GLN A 646 -19.22 20.97 19.25
N TRP A 647 -20.19 20.32 19.90
CA TRP A 647 -21.04 20.98 20.89
C TRP A 647 -20.24 21.50 22.10
N LEU A 648 -19.27 20.73 22.60
CA LEU A 648 -18.40 21.17 23.69
C LEU A 648 -17.59 22.43 23.32
N ILE A 649 -17.06 22.46 22.08
CA ILE A 649 -16.35 23.62 21.51
C ILE A 649 -17.28 24.84 21.45
N SER A 650 -18.51 24.63 20.97
CA SER A 650 -19.52 25.67 20.76
C SER A 650 -20.03 26.28 22.07
N VAL A 651 -19.89 25.58 23.21
CA VAL A 651 -20.20 26.13 24.53
C VAL A 651 -18.98 26.79 25.17
N TYR A 652 -17.82 26.14 25.09
CA TYR A 652 -16.63 26.56 25.83
C TYR A 652 -16.02 27.87 25.31
N PHE A 653 -15.81 28.03 23.99
CA PHE A 653 -15.17 29.25 23.48
C PHE A 653 -16.03 30.52 23.66
N PRO A 654 -17.35 30.48 23.39
CA PRO A 654 -18.23 31.59 23.75
C PRO A 654 -18.27 31.87 25.25
N PHE A 655 -18.15 30.85 26.11
CA PHE A 655 -18.01 31.05 27.56
C PHE A 655 -16.72 31.80 27.94
N VAL A 656 -15.58 31.49 27.31
CA VAL A 656 -14.34 32.26 27.51
C VAL A 656 -14.52 33.72 27.07
N GLN A 657 -15.19 33.97 25.95
CA GLN A 657 -15.48 35.32 25.46
C GLN A 657 -16.46 36.08 26.37
N LEU A 658 -17.44 35.38 26.95
CA LEU A 658 -18.34 35.93 27.96
C LEU A 658 -17.54 36.39 29.19
N LEU A 659 -16.64 35.55 29.71
CA LEU A 659 -15.78 35.92 30.85
C LEU A 659 -14.90 37.13 30.53
N ALA A 660 -14.32 37.20 29.34
CA ALA A 660 -13.54 38.36 28.90
C ALA A 660 -14.40 39.64 28.85
N SER A 661 -15.62 39.54 28.35
CA SER A 661 -16.57 40.66 28.28
C SER A 661 -17.02 41.13 29.66
N VAL A 662 -17.29 40.18 30.57
CA VAL A 662 -17.62 40.48 31.98
C VAL A 662 -16.43 41.13 32.70
N ALA A 663 -15.21 40.64 32.51
CA ALA A 663 -14.00 41.25 33.06
C ALA A 663 -13.83 42.69 32.56
N THR A 664 -14.01 42.91 31.25
CA THR A 664 -13.93 44.23 30.62
C THR A 664 -14.97 45.18 31.21
N ALA A 665 -16.23 44.75 31.32
CA ALA A 665 -17.30 45.55 31.91
C ALA A 665 -17.04 45.87 33.40
N ALA A 666 -16.62 44.89 34.19
CA ALA A 666 -16.32 45.09 35.60
C ALA A 666 -15.15 46.05 35.81
N VAL A 667 -14.06 45.90 35.04
CA VAL A 667 -12.91 46.81 35.06
C VAL A 667 -13.29 48.21 34.59
N LEU A 668 -14.17 48.34 33.58
CA LEU A 668 -14.66 49.65 33.15
C LEU A 668 -15.48 50.35 34.24
N VAL A 669 -16.39 49.62 34.92
CA VAL A 669 -17.22 50.18 36.01
C VAL A 669 -16.36 50.60 37.20
N VAL A 670 -15.49 49.71 37.70
CA VAL A 670 -14.61 50.00 38.85
C VAL A 670 -13.57 51.05 38.48
N GLY A 671 -12.98 50.94 37.28
CA GLY A 671 -11.97 51.83 36.76
C GLY A 671 -12.50 53.24 36.53
N ALA A 672 -13.69 53.41 35.95
CA ALA A 672 -14.31 54.73 35.76
C ALA A 672 -14.57 55.44 37.11
N GLY A 673 -15.04 54.69 38.12
CA GLY A 673 -15.16 55.21 39.48
C GLY A 673 -13.82 55.68 40.03
N ARG A 674 -12.76 54.90 39.86
CA ARG A 674 -11.41 55.24 40.34
C ARG A 674 -10.74 56.38 39.58
N VAL A 675 -11.00 56.52 38.28
CA VAL A 675 -10.59 57.68 37.47
C VAL A 675 -11.30 58.94 37.95
N SER A 676 -12.61 58.88 38.19
CA SER A 676 -13.37 60.02 38.71
C SER A 676 -12.92 60.46 40.11
N ALA A 677 -12.46 59.51 40.93
CA ALA A 677 -11.87 59.76 42.24
C ALA A 677 -10.39 60.20 42.18
N GLY A 678 -9.78 60.28 41.00
CA GLY A 678 -8.37 60.68 40.80
C GLY A 678 -7.34 59.63 41.25
N THR A 679 -7.76 58.39 41.52
CA THR A 679 -6.89 57.31 42.01
C THR A 679 -6.33 56.41 40.90
N LEU A 680 -6.72 56.66 39.65
CA LEU A 680 -6.29 55.95 38.44
C LEU A 680 -6.26 56.92 37.26
N THR A 681 -5.27 56.82 36.38
CA THR A 681 -5.19 57.64 35.16
C THR A 681 -6.06 57.07 34.04
N VAL A 682 -6.50 57.91 33.10
CA VAL A 682 -7.30 57.42 31.96
C VAL A 682 -6.48 56.49 31.07
N GLY A 683 -5.20 56.79 30.84
CA GLY A 683 -4.31 55.93 30.08
C GLY A 683 -4.07 54.58 30.75
N ALA A 684 -4.02 54.51 32.09
CA ALA A 684 -3.94 53.24 32.80
C ALA A 684 -5.20 52.39 32.57
N LEU A 685 -6.40 52.98 32.65
CA LEU A 685 -7.65 52.29 32.35
C LEU A 685 -7.68 51.77 30.90
N VAL A 686 -7.28 52.59 29.93
CA VAL A 686 -7.20 52.17 28.52
C VAL A 686 -6.23 51.01 28.32
N ALA A 687 -5.03 51.07 28.92
CA ALA A 687 -4.07 49.96 28.85
C ALA A 687 -4.63 48.68 29.49
N TYR A 688 -5.37 48.78 30.59
CA TYR A 688 -6.08 47.65 31.19
C TYR A 688 -7.05 46.97 30.24
N LEU A 689 -7.89 47.75 29.55
CA LEU A 689 -8.87 47.22 28.61
C LEU A 689 -8.18 46.47 27.46
N LEU A 690 -7.05 47.00 26.96
CA LEU A 690 -6.24 46.33 25.93
C LEU A 690 -5.59 45.04 26.45
N TYR A 691 -5.10 45.02 27.70
CA TYR A 691 -4.51 43.80 28.28
C TYR A 691 -5.53 42.70 28.57
N ILE A 692 -6.79 43.04 28.88
CA ILE A 692 -7.84 42.03 29.11
C ILE A 692 -8.07 41.21 27.84
N GLU A 693 -8.19 41.85 26.67
CA GLU A 693 -8.35 41.12 25.40
C GLU A 693 -7.16 40.19 25.13
N LEU A 694 -5.93 40.67 25.40
CA LEU A 694 -4.72 39.86 25.25
C LEU A 694 -4.61 38.72 26.27
N PHE A 695 -5.19 38.87 27.46
CA PHE A 695 -5.10 37.87 28.54
C PHE A 695 -5.87 36.58 28.22
N PHE A 696 -7.04 36.70 27.58
CA PHE A 696 -7.90 35.56 27.26
C PHE A 696 -7.51 34.85 25.95
N ALA A 697 -6.76 35.49 25.05
CA ALA A 697 -6.35 34.91 23.76
C ALA A 697 -5.45 33.65 23.87
N PRO A 698 -4.40 33.62 24.74
CA PRO A 698 -3.56 32.44 24.93
C PRO A 698 -4.33 31.18 25.36
N VAL A 699 -5.46 31.32 26.05
CA VAL A 699 -6.30 30.19 26.47
C VAL A 699 -6.81 29.42 25.25
N GLN A 700 -7.17 30.13 24.18
CA GLN A 700 -7.64 29.51 22.94
C GLN A 700 -6.49 28.85 22.17
N GLN A 701 -5.36 29.53 22.08
CA GLN A 701 -4.17 29.03 21.40
C GLN A 701 -3.61 27.77 22.07
N LEU A 702 -3.55 27.74 23.41
CA LEU A 702 -3.10 26.57 24.17
C LEU A 702 -3.98 25.34 23.95
N SER A 703 -5.29 25.52 23.71
CA SER A 703 -6.17 24.40 23.36
C SER A 703 -5.79 23.77 22.03
N GLN A 704 -5.48 24.57 21.01
CA GLN A 704 -5.06 24.08 19.70
C GLN A 704 -3.68 23.41 19.74
N VAL A 705 -2.76 23.99 20.52
CA VAL A 705 -1.43 23.41 20.76
C VAL A 705 -1.53 22.02 21.38
N PHE A 706 -2.48 21.81 22.30
CA PHE A 706 -2.67 20.51 22.94
C PHE A 706 -3.09 19.43 21.93
N ASP A 707 -4.02 19.74 21.03
CA ASP A 707 -4.45 18.81 19.98
C ASP A 707 -3.29 18.46 19.03
N GLY A 708 -2.52 19.47 18.60
CA GLY A 708 -1.32 19.27 17.78
C GLY A 708 -0.24 18.45 18.49
N TYR A 709 -0.03 18.68 19.79
CA TYR A 709 0.89 17.91 20.61
C TYR A 709 0.49 16.43 20.68
N GLN A 710 -0.79 16.12 20.87
CA GLN A 710 -1.26 14.74 20.92
C GLN A 710 -1.02 14.00 19.60
N GLN A 711 -1.30 14.65 18.47
CA GLN A 711 -1.03 14.08 17.14
C GLN A 711 0.46 13.81 16.96
N ALA A 712 1.31 14.81 17.19
CA ALA A 712 2.76 14.67 17.06
C ALA A 712 3.35 13.62 18.01
N ALA A 713 2.84 13.50 19.24
CA ALA A 713 3.30 12.51 20.20
C ALA A 713 2.94 11.07 19.78
N VAL A 714 1.77 10.85 19.19
CA VAL A 714 1.38 9.54 18.62
C VAL A 714 2.26 9.21 17.42
N SER A 715 2.41 10.14 16.48
CA SER A 715 3.24 9.95 15.29
C SER A 715 4.71 9.71 15.64
N LEU A 716 5.25 10.44 16.62
CA LEU A 716 6.61 10.22 17.12
C LEU A 716 6.78 8.81 17.72
N ARG A 717 5.79 8.28 18.46
CA ARG A 717 5.85 6.90 18.99
C ARG A 717 5.90 5.87 17.87
N ARG A 718 5.04 5.99 16.86
CA ARG A 718 5.02 5.09 15.69
C ARG A 718 6.34 5.14 14.89
N ILE A 719 6.89 6.33 14.68
CA ILE A 719 8.19 6.49 14.02
C ILE A 719 9.30 5.88 14.89
N GLN A 720 9.26 6.07 16.21
CA GLN A 720 10.25 5.47 17.10
C GLN A 720 10.15 3.95 17.17
N GLU A 721 8.95 3.38 17.17
CA GLU A 721 8.73 1.93 17.08
C GLU A 721 9.36 1.40 15.78
N LEU A 722 9.08 2.03 14.63
CA LEU A 722 9.69 1.66 13.36
C LEU A 722 11.23 1.73 13.37
N LEU A 723 11.79 2.82 13.89
CA LEU A 723 13.24 3.04 13.90
C LEU A 723 13.97 2.16 14.93
N ARG A 724 13.25 1.61 15.91
CA ARG A 724 13.79 0.63 16.87
C ARG A 724 13.57 -0.81 16.44
N GLU A 725 12.75 -1.07 15.43
CA GLU A 725 12.54 -2.41 14.90
C GLU A 725 13.89 -3.01 14.51
N GLU A 726 14.20 -4.17 15.10
CA GLU A 726 15.44 -4.86 14.85
C GLU A 726 15.39 -5.55 13.48
N THR A 727 16.52 -5.55 12.80
CA THR A 727 16.65 -6.29 11.53
C THR A 727 16.76 -7.77 11.85
N SER A 728 15.92 -8.60 11.24
CA SER A 728 15.94 -10.07 11.40
C SER A 728 17.23 -10.74 10.92
N THR A 729 18.02 -10.05 10.10
CA THR A 729 19.33 -10.49 9.59
C THR A 729 20.39 -9.41 9.87
N PRO A 730 20.82 -9.24 11.14
CA PRO A 730 21.77 -8.20 11.50
C PRO A 730 23.11 -8.42 10.78
N SER A 731 23.66 -7.35 10.22
CA SER A 731 25.03 -7.32 9.70
C SER A 731 25.88 -6.52 10.69
N ASP A 732 26.78 -7.21 11.38
CA ASP A 732 27.75 -6.57 12.27
C ASP A 732 28.90 -6.00 11.45
N GLY A 733 29.46 -4.87 11.90
CA GLY A 733 30.57 -4.18 11.22
C GLY A 733 31.90 -4.96 11.15
N ALA A 734 31.92 -6.22 11.61
CA ALA A 734 33.05 -7.14 11.57
C ALA A 734 32.83 -8.32 10.60
N ALA A 735 31.83 -8.24 9.73
CA ALA A 735 31.48 -9.31 8.78
C ALA A 735 32.63 -9.64 7.81
N LEU A 736 32.81 -10.93 7.53
CA LEU A 736 33.83 -11.43 6.62
C LEU A 736 33.48 -11.07 5.17
N ARG A 737 34.43 -10.51 4.42
CA ARG A 737 34.25 -10.28 2.97
C ARG A 737 34.12 -11.63 2.25
N VAL A 738 33.21 -11.68 1.29
CA VAL A 738 32.91 -12.90 0.54
C VAL A 738 33.67 -12.91 -0.80
N PRO A 739 34.72 -13.75 -0.96
CA PRO A 739 35.37 -13.97 -2.25
C PRO A 739 34.49 -14.84 -3.17
N ALA A 740 35.06 -15.43 -4.23
CA ALA A 740 34.35 -16.45 -4.99
C ALA A 740 34.09 -17.69 -4.12
N LEU A 741 32.88 -18.23 -4.18
CA LEU A 741 32.45 -19.40 -3.43
C LEU A 741 32.66 -20.66 -4.28
N ARG A 742 32.97 -21.79 -3.63
CA ARG A 742 32.85 -23.11 -4.26
C ARG A 742 31.38 -23.52 -4.31
N GLY A 743 30.60 -23.12 -3.30
CA GLY A 743 29.16 -23.31 -3.25
C GLY A 743 28.73 -24.58 -2.52
N GLU A 744 29.55 -25.12 -1.62
CA GLU A 744 29.09 -26.19 -0.72
C GLU A 744 28.15 -25.59 0.34
N ILE A 745 26.97 -26.18 0.55
CA ILE A 745 25.95 -25.68 1.49
C ILE A 745 25.68 -26.75 2.55
N THR A 746 25.72 -26.36 3.82
CA THR A 746 25.45 -27.25 4.95
C THR A 746 24.38 -26.65 5.86
N PHE A 747 23.35 -27.43 6.15
CA PHE A 747 22.39 -27.18 7.22
C PHE A 747 22.81 -28.02 8.43
N ASP A 748 23.15 -27.38 9.55
CA ASP A 748 23.55 -28.01 10.81
C ASP A 748 22.43 -27.84 11.85
N ASP A 749 21.69 -28.92 12.16
CA ASP A 749 20.58 -28.98 13.11
C ASP A 749 19.66 -27.76 13.05
N VAL A 750 19.14 -27.45 11.85
CA VAL A 750 18.41 -26.21 11.61
C VAL A 750 16.95 -26.33 12.06
N HIS A 751 16.54 -25.45 12.97
CA HIS A 751 15.14 -25.24 13.35
C HIS A 751 14.71 -23.82 13.00
N PHE A 752 13.51 -23.67 12.47
CA PHE A 752 13.00 -22.35 12.07
C PHE A 752 11.50 -22.21 12.28
N ARG A 753 11.08 -21.02 12.71
CA ARG A 753 9.68 -20.61 12.87
C ARG A 753 9.45 -19.20 12.33
N TYR A 754 8.38 -19.00 11.56
CA TYR A 754 7.95 -17.69 11.10
C TYR A 754 7.28 -16.90 12.24
N ALA A 755 7.58 -15.60 12.34
CA ALA A 755 7.05 -14.74 13.41
C ALA A 755 5.54 -14.42 13.29
N THR A 756 4.90 -14.78 12.17
CA THR A 756 3.47 -14.53 11.88
C THR A 756 2.55 -15.66 12.31
N ALA A 757 3.08 -16.85 12.63
CA ALA A 757 2.26 -17.96 13.08
C ALA A 757 1.96 -17.76 14.58
N ASP A 758 0.72 -17.44 14.91
CA ASP A 758 0.21 -17.48 16.29
C ASP A 758 0.17 -18.93 16.88
N GLY A 759 0.63 -19.93 16.11
CA GLY A 759 0.75 -21.34 16.49
C GLY A 759 2.16 -21.77 16.91
N GLU A 760 2.25 -22.90 17.61
CA GLU A 760 3.51 -23.52 18.06
C GLU A 760 4.29 -24.25 16.94
N ASP A 761 3.74 -24.35 15.72
CA ASP A 761 4.29 -25.17 14.65
C ASP A 761 5.60 -24.60 14.07
N GLN A 762 6.65 -25.41 14.12
CA GLN A 762 7.93 -25.11 13.48
C GLN A 762 7.83 -25.37 11.98
N ALA A 763 8.34 -24.46 11.15
CA ALA A 763 8.40 -24.64 9.71
C ALA A 763 9.53 -25.60 9.30
N LEU A 764 10.60 -25.66 10.09
CA LEU A 764 11.69 -26.63 9.99
C LEU A 764 12.05 -27.13 11.39
N SER A 765 12.30 -28.42 11.54
CA SER A 765 12.51 -29.09 12.82
C SER A 765 13.70 -30.04 12.80
N GLY A 766 14.92 -29.49 12.92
CA GLY A 766 16.16 -30.27 13.00
C GLY A 766 16.59 -30.82 11.66
N VAL A 767 16.77 -29.92 10.68
CA VAL A 767 17.26 -30.29 9.35
C VAL A 767 18.78 -30.34 9.36
N ASP A 768 19.33 -31.54 9.11
CA ASP A 768 20.74 -31.79 8.85
C ASP A 768 20.91 -32.23 7.39
N LEU A 769 21.59 -31.42 6.57
CA LEU A 769 21.75 -31.67 5.14
C LEU A 769 23.04 -31.07 4.60
N VAL A 770 23.79 -31.85 3.81
CA VAL A 770 25.02 -31.39 3.11
C VAL A 770 24.80 -31.46 1.60
N ILE A 771 25.04 -30.34 0.93
CA ILE A 771 24.91 -30.16 -0.52
C ILE A 771 26.28 -29.81 -1.10
N PRO A 772 26.95 -30.78 -1.76
CA PRO A 772 28.22 -30.57 -2.44
C PRO A 772 28.17 -29.46 -3.50
N ALA A 773 29.32 -28.79 -3.68
CA ALA A 773 29.51 -27.78 -4.71
C ALA A 773 29.20 -28.31 -6.12
N GLY A 774 28.43 -27.54 -6.89
CA GLY A 774 28.07 -27.84 -8.28
C GLY A 774 26.93 -28.85 -8.46
N GLN A 775 26.31 -29.33 -7.37
CA GLN A 775 25.17 -30.24 -7.42
C GLN A 775 23.84 -29.46 -7.58
N THR A 776 22.92 -30.00 -8.38
CA THR A 776 21.53 -29.56 -8.44
C THR A 776 20.66 -30.39 -7.49
N VAL A 777 20.07 -29.76 -6.49
CA VAL A 777 19.21 -30.42 -5.48
C VAL A 777 17.79 -29.89 -5.57
N ALA A 778 16.83 -30.80 -5.69
CA ALA A 778 15.41 -30.47 -5.68
C ALA A 778 14.76 -30.80 -4.32
N PHE A 779 14.04 -29.83 -3.76
CA PHE A 779 13.21 -30.01 -2.57
C PHE A 779 11.78 -30.33 -2.95
N VAL A 780 11.26 -31.46 -2.46
CA VAL A 780 9.92 -31.99 -2.74
C VAL A 780 9.17 -32.24 -1.45
N GLY A 781 7.85 -32.12 -1.44
CA GLY A 781 7.01 -32.32 -0.26
C GLY A 781 5.66 -31.63 -0.41
N GLU A 782 4.74 -31.87 0.52
CA GLU A 782 3.42 -31.24 0.54
C GLU A 782 3.52 -29.71 0.72
N THR A 783 2.45 -28.99 0.39
CA THR A 783 2.39 -27.54 0.63
C THR A 783 2.50 -27.28 2.14
N GLY A 784 3.43 -26.41 2.55
CA GLY A 784 3.72 -26.17 3.96
C GLY A 784 4.79 -27.07 4.57
N ALA A 785 5.36 -28.04 3.84
CA ALA A 785 6.41 -28.92 4.35
C ALA A 785 7.78 -28.24 4.64
N GLY A 786 7.94 -26.94 4.32
CA GLY A 786 9.16 -26.17 4.60
C GLY A 786 10.12 -25.97 3.41
N LYS A 787 9.73 -26.35 2.18
CA LYS A 787 10.60 -26.29 0.98
C LYS A 787 11.19 -24.90 0.70
N SER A 788 10.36 -23.89 0.49
CA SER A 788 10.81 -22.51 0.22
C SER A 788 11.53 -21.88 1.43
N THR A 789 11.27 -22.38 2.65
CA THR A 789 11.99 -21.94 3.84
C THR A 789 13.48 -22.27 3.75
N LEU A 790 13.87 -23.45 3.25
CA LEU A 790 15.29 -23.79 3.07
C LEU A 790 15.99 -22.82 2.11
N VAL A 791 15.36 -22.51 0.97
CA VAL A 791 15.90 -21.55 -0.01
C VAL A 791 16.00 -20.14 0.59
N LYS A 792 14.97 -19.69 1.32
CA LYS A 792 14.96 -18.40 2.01
C LYS A 792 16.05 -18.29 3.07
N LEU A 793 16.38 -19.38 3.78
CA LEU A 793 17.50 -19.43 4.74
C LEU A 793 18.86 -19.36 4.04
N VAL A 794 19.04 -20.05 2.91
CA VAL A 794 20.28 -19.96 2.12
C VAL A 794 20.46 -18.57 1.50
N ALA A 795 19.39 -17.92 1.04
CA ALA A 795 19.41 -16.52 0.61
C ALA A 795 19.67 -15.53 1.76
N ARG A 796 19.69 -16.04 3.01
CA ARG A 796 19.74 -15.30 4.26
C ARG A 796 18.68 -14.19 4.27
N TYR A 797 17.46 -14.52 3.88
CA TYR A 797 16.29 -13.66 4.11
C TYR A 797 15.81 -13.73 5.56
N TYR A 798 16.08 -14.85 6.21
CA TYR A 798 15.90 -15.09 7.64
C TYR A 798 17.15 -15.78 8.17
N ASP A 799 17.43 -15.59 9.46
CA ASP A 799 18.38 -16.42 10.20
C ASP A 799 17.61 -17.57 10.89
N PRO A 800 18.20 -18.77 11.03
CA PRO A 800 17.54 -19.89 11.70
C PRO A 800 17.29 -19.60 13.19
N THR A 801 16.21 -20.17 13.76
CA THR A 801 15.87 -20.00 15.19
C THR A 801 16.87 -20.71 16.09
N SER A 802 17.31 -21.92 15.69
CA SER A 802 18.47 -22.61 16.24
C SER A 802 19.17 -23.41 15.13
N GLY A 803 20.42 -23.80 15.37
CA GLY A 803 21.29 -24.37 14.34
C GLY A 803 22.08 -23.33 13.55
N ALA A 804 22.63 -23.74 12.42
CA ALA A 804 23.38 -22.89 11.51
C ALA A 804 23.19 -23.31 10.04
N VAL A 805 23.19 -22.33 9.13
CA VAL A 805 23.36 -22.57 7.69
C VAL A 805 24.73 -22.07 7.32
N ARG A 806 25.55 -22.95 6.73
CA ARG A 806 26.93 -22.66 6.33
C ARG A 806 27.10 -22.75 4.83
N VAL A 807 27.97 -21.91 4.30
CA VAL A 807 28.46 -22.00 2.91
C VAL A 807 29.98 -22.06 2.93
N ASP A 808 30.55 -23.07 2.26
CA ASP A 808 31.98 -23.40 2.28
C ASP A 808 32.55 -23.49 3.72
N GLY A 809 31.75 -24.00 4.65
CA GLY A 809 32.08 -24.17 6.06
C GLY A 809 31.92 -22.91 6.95
N GLN A 810 31.64 -21.75 6.38
CA GLN A 810 31.40 -20.50 7.12
C GLN A 810 29.91 -20.28 7.38
N ASP A 811 29.54 -19.95 8.61
CA ASP A 811 28.16 -19.60 8.97
C ASP A 811 27.73 -18.34 8.23
N LEU A 812 26.56 -18.38 7.59
CA LEU A 812 26.03 -17.23 6.84
C LEU A 812 25.90 -15.96 7.69
N ARG A 813 25.75 -16.10 9.02
CA ARG A 813 25.69 -14.98 9.96
C ARG A 813 26.98 -14.19 10.06
N GLU A 814 28.12 -14.82 9.79
CA GLU A 814 29.46 -14.21 9.87
C GLU A 814 29.87 -13.49 8.57
N LEU A 815 29.18 -13.77 7.47
CA LEU A 815 29.48 -13.20 6.14
C LEU A 815 28.88 -11.81 5.96
N ASP A 816 29.58 -10.97 5.18
CA ASP A 816 29.00 -9.72 4.66
C ASP A 816 27.83 -10.04 3.73
N ILE A 817 26.62 -9.69 4.16
CA ILE A 817 25.38 -10.04 3.47
C ILE A 817 25.31 -9.46 2.05
N THR A 818 25.90 -8.28 1.84
CA THR A 818 25.91 -7.61 0.53
C THR A 818 26.83 -8.39 -0.42
N GLY A 819 28.07 -8.67 0.00
CA GLY A 819 29.00 -9.49 -0.75
C GLY A 819 28.48 -10.91 -1.01
N TYR A 820 27.84 -11.53 -0.03
CA TYR A 820 27.25 -12.86 -0.17
C TYR A 820 26.13 -12.88 -1.21
N ARG A 821 25.16 -11.96 -1.14
CA ARG A 821 24.04 -11.91 -2.10
C ARG A 821 24.47 -11.57 -3.52
N HIS A 822 25.60 -10.88 -3.71
CA HIS A 822 26.21 -10.72 -5.04
C HIS A 822 26.78 -12.02 -5.63
N ARG A 823 26.93 -13.09 -4.83
CA ARG A 823 27.29 -14.43 -5.30
C ARG A 823 26.08 -15.33 -5.53
N LEU A 824 24.87 -14.85 -5.27
CA LEU A 824 23.64 -15.60 -5.43
C LEU A 824 22.87 -15.16 -6.68
N GLY A 825 22.35 -16.13 -7.43
CA GLY A 825 21.35 -15.91 -8.46
C GLY A 825 20.01 -16.31 -7.89
N VAL A 826 19.14 -15.36 -7.57
CA VAL A 826 17.81 -15.67 -7.01
C VAL A 826 16.75 -15.44 -8.07
N VAL A 827 15.98 -16.47 -8.35
CA VAL A 827 14.83 -16.42 -9.25
C VAL A 827 13.59 -16.76 -8.42
N PRO A 828 12.79 -15.75 -8.03
CA PRO A 828 11.60 -15.96 -7.22
C PRO A 828 10.45 -16.59 -8.04
N GLN A 829 9.44 -17.09 -7.33
CA GLN A 829 8.21 -17.65 -7.89
C GLN A 829 7.47 -16.63 -8.77
N GLU A 830 7.34 -15.39 -8.28
CA GLU A 830 6.83 -14.26 -9.06
C GLU A 830 7.95 -13.27 -9.37
N SER A 831 8.38 -13.24 -10.63
CA SER A 831 9.41 -12.31 -11.10
C SER A 831 8.91 -10.86 -11.11
N TYR A 832 9.32 -10.07 -10.11
CA TYR A 832 9.03 -8.64 -10.04
C TYR A 832 10.00 -7.82 -10.92
N LEU A 833 9.44 -6.98 -11.80
CA LEU A 833 10.18 -6.03 -12.63
C LEU A 833 9.79 -4.59 -12.29
N PHE A 834 10.78 -3.73 -12.10
CA PHE A 834 10.57 -2.30 -11.88
C PHE A 834 10.22 -1.58 -13.19
N PRO A 835 9.47 -0.46 -13.12
CA PRO A 835 9.25 0.40 -14.28
C PRO A 835 10.57 0.88 -14.89
N GLY A 836 10.68 0.83 -16.21
CA GLY A 836 11.90 1.14 -16.94
C GLY A 836 11.92 0.46 -18.30
N THR A 837 13.07 -0.08 -18.71
CA THR A 837 13.19 -0.89 -19.93
C THR A 837 13.55 -2.34 -19.61
N VAL A 838 13.40 -3.25 -20.59
CA VAL A 838 13.90 -4.63 -20.47
C VAL A 838 15.40 -4.65 -20.14
N ARG A 839 16.19 -3.74 -20.73
CA ARG A 839 17.59 -3.52 -20.36
C ARG A 839 17.73 -3.23 -18.87
N ASP A 840 17.01 -2.25 -18.34
CA ASP A 840 17.12 -1.86 -16.93
C ASP A 840 16.68 -3.00 -16.01
N ALA A 841 15.68 -3.77 -16.44
CA ALA A 841 15.22 -4.96 -15.73
C ALA A 841 16.31 -6.05 -15.65
N ILE A 842 17.07 -6.32 -16.71
CA ILE A 842 18.17 -7.30 -16.68
C ILE A 842 19.37 -6.72 -15.90
N ALA A 843 19.73 -5.46 -16.17
CA ALA A 843 20.84 -4.75 -15.54
C ALA A 843 20.63 -4.49 -14.04
N TYR A 844 19.43 -4.68 -13.51
CA TYR A 844 19.14 -4.49 -12.08
C TYR A 844 20.09 -5.29 -11.16
N GLY A 845 20.51 -6.49 -11.58
CA GLY A 845 21.48 -7.29 -10.82
C GLY A 845 22.90 -6.69 -10.79
N ARG A 846 23.26 -5.90 -11.81
CA ARG A 846 24.55 -5.23 -11.96
C ARG A 846 24.39 -3.93 -12.74
N PRO A 847 24.05 -2.80 -12.07
CA PRO A 847 23.62 -1.56 -12.74
C PRO A 847 24.64 -0.96 -13.72
N ASP A 848 25.93 -1.19 -13.47
CA ASP A 848 27.04 -0.70 -14.31
C ASP A 848 27.31 -1.58 -15.55
N ALA A 849 26.51 -2.63 -15.77
CA ALA A 849 26.67 -3.51 -16.93
C ALA A 849 26.44 -2.78 -18.26
N SER A 850 27.32 -3.08 -19.21
CA SER A 850 27.19 -2.59 -20.59
C SER A 850 26.08 -3.30 -21.35
N ASP A 851 25.55 -2.66 -22.38
CA ASP A 851 24.47 -3.22 -23.21
C ASP A 851 24.87 -4.57 -23.86
N ALA A 852 26.16 -4.74 -24.20
CA ALA A 852 26.71 -5.99 -24.71
C ALA A 852 26.66 -7.13 -23.67
N GLU A 853 26.91 -6.83 -22.40
CA GLU A 853 26.82 -7.82 -21.33
C GLU A 853 25.37 -8.19 -21.01
N VAL A 854 24.46 -7.22 -21.08
CA VAL A 854 23.01 -7.45 -20.95
C VAL A 854 22.50 -8.37 -22.07
N GLU A 855 22.88 -8.10 -23.32
CA GLU A 855 22.51 -8.96 -24.46
C GLU A 855 23.13 -10.35 -24.34
N ALA A 856 24.39 -10.47 -23.94
CA ALA A 856 25.06 -11.74 -23.74
C ALA A 856 24.36 -12.60 -22.65
N ALA A 857 23.97 -11.99 -21.53
CA ALA A 857 23.23 -12.67 -20.47
C ALA A 857 21.86 -13.16 -20.97
N ALA A 858 21.13 -12.34 -21.72
CA ALA A 858 19.87 -12.73 -22.33
C ALA A 858 20.02 -13.87 -23.35
N ARG A 859 21.10 -13.88 -24.15
CA ARG A 859 21.40 -14.98 -25.08
C ARG A 859 21.74 -16.28 -24.36
N ALA A 860 22.53 -16.20 -23.28
CA ALA A 860 22.95 -17.38 -22.51
C ALA A 860 21.75 -18.17 -21.95
N VAL A 861 20.70 -17.46 -21.51
CA VAL A 861 19.46 -18.09 -21.03
C VAL A 861 18.40 -18.28 -22.13
N GLY A 862 18.65 -17.87 -23.37
CA GLY A 862 17.68 -17.98 -24.47
C GLY A 862 16.53 -16.97 -24.45
N ALA A 863 16.64 -15.89 -23.68
CA ALA A 863 15.65 -14.81 -23.65
C ALA A 863 15.74 -13.89 -24.87
N HIS A 864 16.85 -13.92 -25.63
CA HIS A 864 17.12 -12.99 -26.73
C HIS A 864 16.02 -12.99 -27.81
N ASP A 865 15.62 -14.15 -28.30
CA ASP A 865 14.64 -14.25 -29.40
C ASP A 865 13.26 -13.74 -28.96
N MET A 866 12.89 -14.02 -27.70
CA MET A 866 11.70 -13.45 -27.08
C MET A 866 11.80 -11.92 -27.00
N ILE A 867 12.92 -11.37 -26.55
CA ILE A 867 13.12 -9.91 -26.46
C ILE A 867 13.09 -9.27 -27.86
N ALA A 868 13.64 -9.94 -28.87
CA ALA A 868 13.62 -9.47 -30.26
C ALA A 868 12.19 -9.33 -30.82
N SER A 869 11.24 -10.15 -30.33
CA SER A 869 9.82 -10.05 -30.69
C SER A 869 9.09 -8.87 -30.04
N LEU A 870 9.64 -8.29 -28.97
CA LEU A 870 9.02 -7.16 -28.27
C LEU A 870 9.17 -5.87 -29.09
N ALA A 871 8.11 -5.05 -29.10
CA ALA A 871 8.17 -3.72 -29.68
C ALA A 871 9.22 -2.87 -28.95
N GLY A 872 10.34 -2.57 -29.63
CA GLY A 872 11.47 -1.83 -29.06
C GLY A 872 12.61 -2.69 -28.52
N GLY A 873 12.54 -4.02 -28.65
CA GLY A 873 13.63 -4.93 -28.27
C GLY A 873 14.02 -4.79 -26.80
N TYR A 874 15.30 -4.55 -26.52
CA TYR A 874 15.81 -4.32 -25.16
C TYR A 874 15.34 -2.99 -24.55
N LEU A 875 14.88 -2.06 -25.38
CA LEU A 875 14.30 -0.77 -24.94
C LEU A 875 12.78 -0.84 -24.78
N HIS A 876 12.17 -2.03 -24.88
CA HIS A 876 10.75 -2.20 -24.58
C HIS A 876 10.45 -1.69 -23.17
N ALA A 877 9.44 -0.83 -23.05
CA ALA A 877 9.03 -0.26 -21.78
C ALA A 877 8.40 -1.35 -20.90
N VAL A 878 8.84 -1.42 -19.64
CA VAL A 878 8.28 -2.31 -18.63
C VAL A 878 7.36 -1.47 -17.74
N ASP A 879 6.08 -1.86 -17.68
CA ASP A 879 5.10 -1.20 -16.82
C ASP A 879 5.26 -1.63 -15.35
N GLU A 880 4.45 -1.06 -14.45
CA GLU A 880 4.47 -1.42 -13.04
C GLU A 880 4.32 -2.94 -12.84
N ARG A 881 5.30 -3.55 -12.16
CA ARG A 881 5.41 -5.00 -11.92
C ARG A 881 5.54 -5.85 -13.20
N GLY A 882 5.85 -5.23 -14.34
CA GLY A 882 5.89 -5.91 -15.64
C GLY A 882 4.52 -6.46 -16.08
N ARG A 883 3.42 -5.77 -15.75
CA ARG A 883 2.05 -6.19 -16.11
C ARG A 883 1.81 -6.32 -17.61
N ASN A 884 2.58 -5.60 -18.43
CA ASN A 884 2.53 -5.67 -19.88
C ASN A 884 3.32 -6.85 -20.48
N LEU A 885 3.99 -7.66 -19.65
CA LEU A 885 4.72 -8.86 -20.04
C LEU A 885 4.02 -10.11 -19.50
N SER A 886 4.09 -11.22 -20.24
CA SER A 886 3.59 -12.51 -19.76
C SER A 886 4.43 -13.04 -18.60
N ALA A 887 3.87 -13.95 -17.79
CA ALA A 887 4.59 -14.54 -16.66
C ALA A 887 5.91 -15.20 -17.10
N GLY A 888 5.92 -15.91 -18.23
CA GLY A 888 7.14 -16.53 -18.76
C GLY A 888 8.17 -15.56 -19.28
N GLN A 889 7.73 -14.47 -19.92
CA GLN A 889 8.63 -13.40 -20.35
C GLN A 889 9.33 -12.77 -19.14
N ARG A 890 8.58 -12.50 -18.06
CA ARG A 890 9.15 -11.99 -16.80
C ARG A 890 10.17 -12.98 -16.21
N GLN A 891 9.88 -14.28 -16.26
CA GLN A 891 10.77 -15.31 -15.75
C GLN A 891 12.07 -15.43 -16.54
N LEU A 892 12.01 -15.39 -17.88
CA LEU A 892 13.20 -15.37 -18.75
C LEU A 892 14.06 -14.12 -18.50
N ILE A 893 13.44 -12.96 -18.28
CA ILE A 893 14.15 -11.73 -17.90
C ILE A 893 14.81 -11.88 -16.53
N ALA A 894 14.15 -12.51 -15.56
CA ALA A 894 14.73 -12.77 -14.24
C ALA A 894 15.90 -13.77 -14.29
N LEU A 895 15.81 -14.81 -15.13
CA LEU A 895 16.92 -15.73 -15.40
C LEU A 895 18.10 -15.01 -16.05
N ALA A 896 17.85 -14.11 -17.02
CA ALA A 896 18.89 -13.28 -17.63
C ALA A 896 19.54 -12.34 -16.60
N ARG A 897 18.74 -11.75 -15.70
CA ARG A 897 19.23 -10.95 -14.56
C ARG A 897 20.11 -11.78 -13.63
N ALA A 898 19.70 -13.01 -13.32
CA ALA A 898 20.49 -13.93 -12.50
C ALA A 898 21.81 -14.29 -13.19
N GLU A 899 21.81 -14.57 -14.50
CA GLU A 899 23.03 -14.86 -15.26
C GLU A 899 24.00 -13.68 -15.31
N LEU A 900 23.50 -12.44 -15.44
CA LEU A 900 24.33 -11.24 -15.51
C LEU A 900 25.20 -11.04 -14.27
N VAL A 901 24.72 -11.47 -13.09
CA VAL A 901 25.44 -11.37 -11.82
C VAL A 901 26.58 -12.39 -11.73
N GLN A 902 26.59 -13.42 -12.59
CA GLN A 902 27.55 -14.53 -12.57
C GLN A 902 27.62 -15.23 -11.20
N PRO A 903 26.51 -15.84 -10.74
CA PRO A 903 26.39 -16.37 -9.39
C PRO A 903 27.18 -17.66 -9.21
N ASP A 904 27.65 -17.89 -7.98
CA ASP A 904 28.27 -19.14 -7.56
C ASP A 904 27.20 -20.17 -7.10
N ILE A 905 26.08 -19.68 -6.55
CA ILE A 905 24.92 -20.48 -6.12
C ILE A 905 23.64 -19.95 -6.77
N LEU A 906 22.83 -20.84 -7.33
CA LEU A 906 21.55 -20.53 -7.95
C LEU A 906 20.39 -21.01 -7.07
N LEU A 907 19.44 -20.11 -6.80
CA LEU A 907 18.26 -20.35 -5.97
C LEU A 907 17.01 -20.17 -6.85
N LEU A 908 16.27 -21.26 -7.06
CA LEU A 908 15.10 -21.31 -7.93
C LEU A 908 13.87 -21.69 -7.10
N ASP A 909 13.05 -20.70 -6.76
CA ASP A 909 11.82 -20.91 -6.00
C ASP A 909 10.65 -20.99 -6.98
N GLU A 910 10.20 -22.21 -7.31
CA GLU A 910 9.00 -22.45 -8.13
C GLU A 910 8.93 -21.70 -9.47
N ALA A 911 10.02 -21.70 -10.24
CA ALA A 911 10.13 -20.88 -11.45
C ALA A 911 9.10 -21.18 -12.57
N THR A 912 8.34 -22.28 -12.49
CA THR A 912 7.41 -22.71 -13.56
C THR A 912 5.96 -22.92 -13.11
N ALA A 913 5.62 -22.68 -11.84
CA ALA A 913 4.33 -23.10 -11.27
C ALA A 913 3.09 -22.41 -11.90
N SER A 914 3.26 -21.25 -12.55
CA SER A 914 2.19 -20.45 -13.17
C SER A 914 2.29 -20.34 -14.71
N LEU A 915 3.16 -21.14 -15.33
CA LEU A 915 3.42 -21.08 -16.77
C LEU A 915 2.63 -22.16 -17.53
N ASP A 916 2.21 -21.84 -18.76
CA ASP A 916 1.75 -22.86 -19.70
C ASP A 916 2.90 -23.78 -20.11
N LEU A 917 2.60 -25.02 -20.53
CA LEU A 917 3.62 -26.04 -20.80
C LEU A 917 4.67 -25.63 -21.83
N ALA A 918 4.28 -24.86 -22.86
CA ALA A 918 5.21 -24.41 -23.90
C ALA A 918 6.20 -23.36 -23.34
N THR A 919 5.68 -22.40 -22.58
CA THR A 919 6.47 -21.37 -21.91
C THR A 919 7.34 -21.97 -20.80
N GLU A 920 6.82 -22.95 -20.07
CA GLU A 920 7.54 -23.72 -19.07
C GLU A 920 8.74 -24.46 -19.67
N ALA A 921 8.59 -25.10 -20.83
CA ALA A 921 9.68 -25.79 -21.50
C ALA A 921 10.85 -24.84 -21.82
N LEU A 922 10.55 -23.64 -22.29
CA LEU A 922 11.56 -22.60 -22.57
C LEU A 922 12.27 -22.15 -21.28
N VAL A 923 11.50 -21.93 -20.21
CA VAL A 923 12.06 -21.54 -18.89
C VAL A 923 12.88 -22.67 -18.28
N ASN A 924 12.47 -23.93 -18.40
CA ASN A 924 13.23 -25.09 -17.97
C ASN A 924 14.54 -25.21 -18.75
N GLN A 925 14.51 -25.08 -20.07
CA GLN A 925 15.72 -25.10 -20.89
C GLN A 925 16.67 -23.95 -20.53
N ALA A 926 16.14 -22.76 -20.27
CA ALA A 926 16.90 -21.61 -19.78
C ALA A 926 17.52 -21.88 -18.40
N THR A 927 16.77 -22.54 -17.52
CA THR A 927 17.20 -22.94 -16.18
C THR A 927 18.32 -23.97 -16.23
N ASP A 928 18.21 -25.00 -17.08
CA ASP A 928 19.23 -26.04 -17.25
C ASP A 928 20.55 -25.45 -17.77
N ARG A 929 20.47 -24.51 -18.73
CA ARG A 929 21.65 -23.76 -19.21
C ARG A 929 22.29 -22.94 -18.10
N LEU A 930 21.48 -22.35 -17.22
CA LEU A 930 21.93 -21.50 -16.12
C LEU A 930 22.55 -22.30 -14.96
N ALA A 931 21.95 -23.45 -14.64
CA ALA A 931 22.37 -24.33 -13.55
C ALA A 931 23.77 -24.89 -13.81
N GLY A 932 24.04 -25.41 -15.03
CA GLY A 932 25.38 -25.75 -15.50
C GLY A 932 26.26 -26.47 -14.47
N ARG A 933 27.36 -25.83 -14.04
CA ARG A 933 28.29 -26.35 -13.00
C ARG A 933 28.13 -25.67 -11.64
N ARG A 934 27.06 -24.90 -11.43
CA ARG A 934 26.82 -24.10 -10.22
C ARG A 934 25.96 -24.92 -9.24
N THR A 935 26.19 -24.72 -7.95
CA THR A 935 25.30 -25.32 -6.94
C THR A 935 23.91 -24.73 -7.12
N THR A 936 22.92 -25.58 -7.35
CA THR A 936 21.56 -25.14 -7.68
C THR A 936 20.56 -25.75 -6.73
N LEU A 937 19.77 -24.89 -6.06
CA LEU A 937 18.68 -25.30 -5.18
C LEU A 937 17.35 -25.01 -5.85
N VAL A 938 16.54 -26.03 -6.06
CA VAL A 938 15.25 -25.94 -6.75
C VAL A 938 14.13 -26.34 -5.81
N VAL A 939 13.16 -25.45 -5.59
CA VAL A 939 11.89 -25.82 -4.96
C VAL A 939 10.97 -26.35 -6.05
N ALA A 940 10.78 -27.67 -6.07
CA ALA A 940 10.01 -28.34 -7.11
C ALA A 940 8.56 -28.52 -6.64
N HIS A 941 7.64 -27.81 -7.28
CA HIS A 941 6.19 -28.08 -7.18
C HIS A 941 5.72 -29.10 -8.23
N ARG A 942 6.49 -29.28 -9.30
CA ARG A 942 6.31 -30.35 -10.28
C ARG A 942 7.36 -31.41 -10.07
N LEU A 943 6.93 -32.65 -9.99
CA LEU A 943 7.86 -33.75 -9.77
C LEU A 943 8.79 -33.96 -10.96
N THR A 944 8.38 -33.60 -12.18
CA THR A 944 9.23 -33.65 -13.38
C THR A 944 10.49 -32.79 -13.24
N THR A 945 10.36 -31.60 -12.64
CA THR A 945 11.51 -30.76 -12.29
C THR A 945 12.42 -31.43 -11.27
N ALA A 946 11.84 -32.09 -10.24
CA ALA A 946 12.61 -32.83 -9.26
C ALA A 946 13.33 -34.04 -9.85
N ALA A 947 12.70 -34.75 -10.79
CA ALA A 947 13.26 -35.93 -11.44
C ALA A 947 14.52 -35.63 -12.26
N ARG A 948 14.69 -34.39 -12.71
CA ARG A 948 15.85 -33.90 -13.46
C ARG A 948 17.02 -33.46 -12.59
N ALA A 949 16.79 -33.26 -11.29
CA ALA A 949 17.86 -32.87 -10.38
C ALA A 949 18.83 -34.04 -10.12
N ASP A 950 20.08 -33.73 -9.82
CA ASP A 950 21.08 -34.74 -9.44
C ASP A 950 20.68 -35.47 -8.15
N ARG A 951 19.92 -34.80 -7.29
CA ARG A 951 19.47 -35.30 -5.99
C ARG A 951 18.13 -34.69 -5.60
N VAL A 952 17.27 -35.50 -5.02
CA VAL A 952 15.95 -35.12 -4.51
C VAL A 952 15.92 -35.29 -3.00
N VAL A 953 15.48 -34.24 -2.32
CA VAL A 953 15.30 -34.21 -0.86
C VAL A 953 13.81 -34.04 -0.58
N VAL A 954 13.22 -35.04 0.07
CA VAL A 954 11.80 -35.04 0.43
C VAL A 954 11.63 -34.50 1.84
N LEU A 955 10.79 -33.48 1.97
CA LEU A 955 10.41 -32.85 3.22
C LEU A 955 8.99 -33.25 3.62
N ASP A 956 8.83 -33.58 4.90
CA ASP A 956 7.55 -33.84 5.53
C ASP A 956 7.54 -33.19 6.92
N HIS A 957 6.52 -32.36 7.19
CA HIS A 957 6.40 -31.59 8.45
C HIS A 957 7.72 -30.93 8.93
N GLY A 958 8.45 -30.29 8.02
CA GLY A 958 9.69 -29.56 8.34
C GLY A 958 10.92 -30.43 8.59
N ARG A 959 10.87 -31.74 8.28
CA ARG A 959 11.99 -32.69 8.40
C ARG A 959 12.32 -33.32 7.07
N VAL A 960 13.61 -33.65 6.88
CA VAL A 960 14.05 -34.47 5.75
C VAL A 960 13.69 -35.93 6.03
N VAL A 961 12.84 -36.52 5.19
CA VAL A 961 12.38 -37.91 5.35
C VAL A 961 13.04 -38.86 4.35
N GLU A 962 13.33 -38.39 3.15
CA GLU A 962 14.00 -39.17 2.10
C GLU A 962 15.00 -38.30 1.36
N ASP A 963 16.08 -38.93 0.90
CA ASP A 963 17.20 -38.26 0.27
C ASP A 963 17.91 -39.23 -0.67
N GLY A 964 17.92 -38.94 -1.96
CA GLY A 964 18.53 -39.79 -2.97
C GLY A 964 18.29 -39.30 -4.40
N THR A 965 18.72 -40.07 -5.39
CA THR A 965 18.38 -39.79 -6.80
C THR A 965 16.94 -40.18 -7.10
N HIS A 966 16.36 -39.61 -8.16
CA HIS A 966 15.01 -39.95 -8.63
C HIS A 966 14.79 -41.47 -8.76
N ALA A 967 15.74 -42.18 -9.38
CA ALA A 967 15.64 -43.62 -9.61
C ALA A 967 15.72 -44.44 -8.30
N GLU A 968 16.57 -44.04 -7.36
CA GLU A 968 16.70 -44.69 -6.05
C GLU A 968 15.44 -44.52 -5.20
N LEU A 969 14.90 -43.29 -5.16
CA LEU A 969 13.69 -42.99 -4.39
C LEU A 969 12.43 -43.66 -4.96
N LEU A 970 12.35 -43.81 -6.28
CA LEU A 970 11.30 -44.61 -6.92
C LEU A 970 11.43 -46.09 -6.58
N ALA A 971 12.64 -46.64 -6.63
CA ALA A 971 12.88 -48.05 -6.30
C ALA A 971 12.64 -48.37 -4.82
N ALA A 972 12.79 -47.38 -3.93
CA ALA A 972 12.54 -47.51 -2.50
C ALA A 972 11.05 -47.57 -2.13
N ASP A 973 10.13 -47.27 -3.07
CA ASP A 973 8.67 -47.27 -2.87
C ASP A 973 8.20 -46.45 -1.65
N GLY A 974 8.89 -45.35 -1.40
CA GLY A 974 8.67 -44.46 -0.27
C GLY A 974 7.62 -43.36 -0.50
N ARG A 975 7.69 -42.29 0.29
CA ARG A 975 6.86 -41.09 0.16
C ARG A 975 7.05 -40.42 -1.20
N TYR A 976 8.28 -40.34 -1.72
CA TYR A 976 8.54 -39.83 -3.07
C TYR A 976 7.84 -40.64 -4.14
N ALA A 977 7.91 -41.97 -4.08
CA ALA A 977 7.28 -42.87 -5.06
C ALA A 977 5.75 -42.70 -5.06
N LYS A 978 5.14 -42.59 -3.87
CA LYS A 978 3.70 -42.30 -3.74
C LYS A 978 3.32 -40.96 -4.38
N LEU A 979 4.10 -39.89 -4.12
CA LEU A 979 3.89 -38.59 -4.76
C LEU A 979 4.02 -38.70 -6.29
N TRP A 980 5.01 -39.44 -6.78
CA TRP A 980 5.24 -39.66 -8.21
C TRP A 980 4.12 -40.44 -8.89
N HIS A 981 3.66 -41.53 -8.29
CA HIS A 981 2.54 -42.33 -8.82
C HIS A 981 1.23 -41.52 -8.85
N THR A 982 0.98 -40.73 -7.80
CA THR A 982 -0.17 -39.82 -7.75
C THR A 982 -0.09 -38.76 -8.86
N PHE A 983 1.08 -38.16 -9.04
CA PHE A 983 1.33 -37.15 -10.06
C PHE A 983 1.20 -37.70 -11.49
N THR A 984 1.69 -38.91 -11.75
CA THR A 984 1.61 -39.58 -13.07
C THR A 984 0.26 -40.25 -13.34
N GLY A 985 -0.66 -40.26 -12.36
CA GLY A 985 -1.97 -40.90 -12.50
C GLY A 985 -1.93 -42.42 -12.56
N ALA A 986 -0.83 -43.06 -12.14
CA ALA A 986 -0.72 -44.51 -12.08
C ALA A 986 -1.57 -45.05 -10.92
N LEU A 987 -2.59 -45.88 -11.25
CA LEU A 987 -3.43 -46.57 -10.26
C LEU A 987 -2.56 -47.36 -9.28
N VAL A 988 -2.44 -46.88 -8.04
CA VAL A 988 -1.84 -47.64 -6.95
C VAL A 988 -2.68 -48.91 -6.75
N PRO A 989 -2.11 -50.12 -6.89
CA PRO A 989 -2.83 -51.34 -6.53
C PRO A 989 -3.13 -51.26 -5.04
N ALA A 990 -4.40 -51.34 -4.66
CA ALA A 990 -4.80 -51.35 -3.25
C ALA A 990 -4.09 -52.49 -2.50
N THR A 991 -3.05 -52.16 -1.74
CA THR A 991 -2.45 -53.07 -0.79
C THR A 991 -3.16 -52.96 0.54
N ALA A 992 -3.66 -54.10 1.00
CA ALA A 992 -4.33 -54.25 2.28
C ALA A 992 -3.32 -54.28 3.44
N SER A 993 -3.14 -53.16 4.12
CA SER A 993 -2.63 -52.99 5.50
C SER A 993 -2.59 -51.47 5.72
N GLU A 994 -3.18 -50.83 6.72
CA GLU A 994 -3.20 -51.12 8.16
C GLU A 994 -4.49 -50.55 8.80
N ARG A 995 -4.90 -51.18 9.90
CA ARG A 995 -5.91 -50.70 10.85
C ARG A 995 -5.29 -49.75 11.86
#